data_AF-A0A7C5FWA3-F1
#
_entry.id   AF-A0A7C5FWA3-F1
#
_cell.length_a   1.000
_cell.length_b   1.000
_cell.length_c   1.000
_cell.angle_alpha   90.00
_cell.angle_beta   90.00
_cell.angle_gamma   90.00
#
_symmetry.space_group_name_H-M   'P 1'
#
loop_
_entity.id
_entity.type
_entity.pdbx_description
1 polymer ?
#
loop_
_entity_poly.entity_id
_entity_poly.type
_entity_poly.pdbx_seq_one_letter_code
_entity_poly.pdbx_strand_id
1 'polypeptide(L)'
;MQDRGMTDRQMGSSPQQMLLRYVLFVTLSMLILALNAYLHAPRQRSQPSGISQEGPRVTAEQTSEESGGAVAAVKARDNVETPQGTPETLEGEKSGERAGPSASPAGSTSDGPQGEEVLPSEPEPPLRYVTLGSMDPKSRFRMLVTLTSRGAAVVRIELNDPRYRDTEIRSGYLGELIASREVPFGQCVVEVVGPGTPAALAGIQPGDCILSMDGQPVRSWYQLSRYLRSTRPGQLVRLTVQRGDAQHEISVRLGQKPVEVIRPEGEDPLSFLFTIAGIGGRRLEDIRRRITVLQDTAQQLRRKVMREGVGERELAEIGGQLEVLHRELVQLLGNEAEAEVRYHFSTPAAARAVLEKISQQLNEIDFLSWELPGVSLRDTNWEVGEATESRVVFRRRLPTHQLEVEKIYELAEVAPGQERSRSFPAYHLTLRLAIRNLSPENRQVAYQLDGPTGLPTEGRWYAIKVGPGWGGYGLRDVAVAWHGGRWDLISCWRIADDRLPLWREEAGQSLRYVGVDAQYFSVVLLPQKPDPKAEWFYVAQPLRVGPVRPDWKSLTNTSCRLVTVEFPLAGNGELIHEYQIFAGPKRPALLSHYGLRELVVYGWFWWVAIPMLWILHFLHDYVVFNYGLAIILLTVIVRLAMFPLSKKQALAAQKMQQIQPELKLIYERYKNDPQQRLRAQQELFRKYNYNPLGGCLILLLQLPIFIGLYRALMVDVELRAAPLISTAIRWCSDLSAPDMLFDWSGFWAAIGWHWFNEGHGLFALGPYFNILPIITVALFIWQQKMFSPPPADEQAAMQQKVMTFMLAFMGVLFYKVASGLCIYFIASSLWGLAERQLLPRFVPATEEKTPKPESEKEKKTEGWLERLRSRLEAMAESSGRNRPPRRSSERQQTKSLASRVRKRSPK
;
A
#
# COMPACT_ATOMS: atom_id res chain seq x y z
N MET A 1 14.87 56.22 -59.81
CA MET A 1 13.72 56.93 -60.42
C MET A 1 12.47 56.43 -59.73
N GLN A 2 11.76 57.35 -59.05
CA GLN A 2 10.34 57.35 -58.56
C GLN A 2 9.84 56.14 -57.74
N ASP A 3 9.13 56.23 -56.61
CA ASP A 3 8.32 57.31 -56.02
C ASP A 3 8.09 57.07 -54.48
N ARG A 4 7.55 58.07 -53.78
CA ARG A 4 7.41 58.23 -52.31
C ARG A 4 6.28 57.41 -51.62
N GLY A 5 6.44 57.11 -50.31
CA GLY A 5 5.37 57.27 -49.28
C GLY A 5 5.10 56.16 -48.24
N MET A 6 5.31 56.46 -46.93
CA MET A 6 4.59 55.98 -45.70
C MET A 6 4.63 54.47 -45.34
N THR A 7 4.71 53.95 -44.10
CA THR A 7 4.42 54.45 -42.74
C THR A 7 4.98 53.46 -41.68
N ASP A 8 5.27 54.00 -40.50
CA ASP A 8 5.41 53.36 -39.19
C ASP A 8 4.29 52.34 -38.85
N ARG A 9 4.62 51.18 -38.23
CA ARG A 9 3.68 50.40 -37.37
C ARG A 9 4.36 49.32 -36.51
N GLN A 10 4.35 49.60 -35.20
CA GLN A 10 4.42 48.78 -33.98
C GLN A 10 4.30 47.23 -34.09
N MET A 11 5.12 46.51 -33.30
CA MET A 11 4.82 45.13 -32.85
C MET A 11 4.87 45.01 -31.32
N GLY A 12 3.76 45.35 -30.67
CA GLY A 12 3.42 44.88 -29.32
C GLY A 12 2.45 43.70 -29.45
N SER A 13 2.84 42.51 -29.00
CA SER A 13 1.99 41.31 -29.08
C SER A 13 0.71 41.48 -28.24
N SER A 14 -0.45 41.21 -28.86
CA SER A 14 -1.77 41.45 -28.27
C SER A 14 -2.12 40.41 -27.17
N PRO A 15 -3.03 40.75 -26.23
CA PRO A 15 -3.53 39.80 -25.21
C PRO A 15 -4.12 38.52 -25.81
N GLN A 16 -4.68 38.59 -27.02
CA GLN A 16 -5.17 37.43 -27.76
C GLN A 16 -4.04 36.49 -28.20
N GLN A 17 -2.84 37.00 -28.52
CA GLN A 17 -1.68 36.17 -28.83
C GLN A 17 -1.08 35.50 -27.58
N MET A 18 -1.16 36.14 -26.40
CA MET A 18 -0.79 35.49 -25.15
C MET A 18 -1.80 34.43 -24.72
N LEU A 19 -3.11 34.71 -24.87
CA LEU A 19 -4.14 33.70 -24.64
C LEU A 19 -4.00 32.54 -25.64
N LEU A 20 -3.70 32.82 -26.91
CA LEU A 20 -3.45 31.79 -27.92
C LEU A 20 -2.20 30.97 -27.58
N ARG A 21 -1.11 31.60 -27.10
CA ARG A 21 0.09 30.87 -26.64
C ARG A 21 -0.17 30.05 -25.37
N TYR A 22 -0.99 30.55 -24.46
CA TYR A 22 -1.36 29.83 -23.23
C TYR A 22 -2.30 28.66 -23.55
N VAL A 23 -3.30 28.87 -24.40
CA VAL A 23 -4.18 27.81 -24.91
C VAL A 23 -3.37 26.81 -25.71
N LEU A 24 -2.45 27.24 -26.58
CA LEU A 24 -1.54 26.36 -27.32
C LEU A 24 -0.62 25.57 -26.38
N PHE A 25 -0.13 26.18 -25.29
CA PHE A 25 0.68 25.51 -24.29
C PHE A 25 -0.12 24.47 -23.51
N VAL A 26 -1.35 24.80 -23.10
CA VAL A 26 -2.25 23.88 -22.40
C VAL A 26 -2.73 22.76 -23.32
N THR A 27 -3.08 23.06 -24.58
CA THR A 27 -3.48 22.05 -25.56
C THR A 27 -2.31 21.17 -25.96
N LEU A 28 -1.11 21.71 -26.16
CA LEU A 28 0.09 20.91 -26.42
C LEU A 28 0.48 20.06 -25.21
N SER A 29 0.33 20.58 -23.98
CA SER A 29 0.57 19.82 -22.74
C SER A 29 -0.45 18.69 -22.58
N MET A 30 -1.74 18.95 -22.87
CA MET A 30 -2.80 17.94 -22.88
C MET A 30 -2.61 16.93 -24.00
N LEU A 31 -2.11 17.35 -25.18
CA LEU A 31 -1.80 16.47 -26.30
C LEU A 31 -0.58 15.60 -26.00
N ILE A 32 0.44 16.13 -25.31
CA ILE A 32 1.60 15.36 -24.84
C ILE A 32 1.14 14.37 -23.76
N LEU A 33 0.28 14.78 -22.82
CA LEU A 33 -0.31 13.87 -21.82
C LEU A 33 -1.17 12.78 -22.48
N ALA A 34 -1.99 13.14 -23.47
CA ALA A 34 -2.81 12.19 -24.23
C ALA A 34 -1.96 11.28 -25.12
N LEU A 35 -0.90 11.79 -25.74
CA LEU A 35 0.05 11.01 -26.55
C LEU A 35 0.88 10.08 -25.65
N ASN A 36 1.29 10.52 -24.46
CA ASN A 36 1.98 9.67 -23.49
C ASN A 36 1.03 8.60 -22.94
N ALA A 37 -0.22 8.96 -22.66
CA ALA A 37 -1.28 8.02 -22.30
C ALA A 37 -1.60 7.04 -23.45
N TYR A 38 -1.53 7.47 -24.71
CA TYR A 38 -1.79 6.65 -25.90
C TYR A 38 -0.61 5.74 -26.27
N LEU A 39 0.63 6.25 -26.16
CA LEU A 39 1.86 5.48 -26.37
C LEU A 39 2.08 4.45 -25.26
N HIS A 40 1.47 4.65 -24.08
CA HIS A 40 1.50 3.70 -22.96
C HIS A 40 0.14 3.04 -22.70
N ALA A 41 -0.86 3.29 -23.56
CA ALA A 41 -2.09 2.51 -23.57
C ALA A 41 -1.78 1.14 -24.17
N PRO A 42 -2.32 0.04 -23.60
CA PRO A 42 -2.14 -1.28 -24.17
C PRO A 42 -2.71 -1.29 -25.60
N ARG A 43 -1.86 -1.59 -26.58
CA ARG A 43 -2.28 -1.77 -27.98
C ARG A 43 -3.23 -2.96 -28.08
N GLN A 44 -4.53 -2.72 -27.91
CA GLN A 44 -5.55 -3.63 -28.41
C GLN A 44 -5.46 -3.61 -29.94
N ARG A 45 -5.08 -4.74 -30.55
CA ARG A 45 -5.30 -4.95 -31.98
C ARG A 45 -6.82 -5.01 -32.21
N SER A 46 -7.40 -3.91 -32.66
CA SER A 46 -8.79 -3.85 -33.10
C SER A 46 -8.95 -4.50 -34.47
N GLN A 47 -9.83 -5.51 -34.55
CA GLN A 47 -10.44 -5.98 -35.79
C GLN A 47 -11.17 -4.82 -36.50
N PRO A 48 -11.24 -4.80 -37.85
CA PRO A 48 -11.91 -3.74 -38.58
C PRO A 48 -13.44 -3.82 -38.44
N SER A 49 -14.01 -2.66 -38.17
CA SER A 49 -15.42 -2.32 -38.02
C SER A 49 -16.21 -2.34 -39.34
N GLY A 50 -17.43 -2.90 -39.30
CA GLY A 50 -18.49 -2.72 -40.30
C GLY A 50 -19.62 -1.82 -39.78
N ILE A 51 -19.51 -0.53 -40.10
CA ILE A 51 -20.52 0.44 -40.58
C ILE A 51 -22.01 0.30 -40.16
N SER A 52 -22.44 1.31 -39.39
CA SER A 52 -23.68 2.14 -39.42
C SER A 52 -25.09 1.53 -39.46
N GLN A 53 -25.95 1.94 -38.52
CA GLN A 53 -26.97 3.01 -38.70
C GLN A 53 -27.85 3.22 -37.44
N GLU A 54 -28.05 4.50 -37.11
CA GLU A 54 -29.26 5.16 -36.59
C GLU A 54 -30.20 4.43 -35.61
N GLY A 55 -30.30 4.97 -34.38
CA GLY A 55 -31.46 4.75 -33.52
C GLY A 55 -32.50 5.87 -33.68
N PRO A 56 -33.78 5.66 -33.31
CA PRO A 56 -34.68 6.77 -33.06
C PRO A 56 -34.60 7.22 -31.60
N ARG A 57 -34.47 8.54 -31.45
CA ARG A 57 -34.78 9.31 -30.24
C ARG A 57 -36.28 9.27 -29.95
N VAL A 58 -36.67 9.25 -28.67
CA VAL A 58 -37.87 9.97 -28.20
C VAL A 58 -37.55 10.65 -26.88
N THR A 59 -37.79 11.96 -26.85
CA THR A 59 -37.74 12.89 -25.72
C THR A 59 -39.15 13.34 -25.36
N ALA A 60 -39.44 13.40 -24.05
CA ALA A 60 -40.45 14.22 -23.35
C ALA A 60 -41.93 14.04 -23.82
N GLU A 61 -43.00 14.21 -23.04
CA GLU A 61 -43.34 15.20 -22.03
C GLU A 61 -44.71 14.79 -21.39
N GLN A 62 -44.98 15.32 -20.18
CA GLN A 62 -46.28 15.76 -19.64
C GLN A 62 -47.38 14.78 -19.13
N THR A 63 -47.76 15.05 -17.86
CA THR A 63 -49.12 15.09 -17.26
C THR A 63 -49.95 13.80 -17.24
N SER A 64 -50.79 13.45 -16.25
CA SER A 64 -51.20 13.92 -14.93
C SER A 64 -52.22 12.88 -14.43
N GLU A 65 -52.61 12.97 -13.15
CA GLU A 65 -53.85 12.43 -12.58
C GLU A 65 -53.90 11.01 -11.97
N GLU A 66 -54.30 11.06 -10.70
CA GLU A 66 -55.24 10.18 -9.99
C GLU A 66 -54.78 8.79 -9.49
N SER A 67 -54.52 8.76 -8.19
CA SER A 67 -55.48 8.27 -7.17
C SER A 67 -54.85 7.35 -6.12
N GLY A 68 -55.05 7.75 -4.85
CA GLY A 68 -55.50 6.84 -3.80
C GLY A 68 -54.49 5.97 -3.06
N GLY A 69 -54.46 6.12 -1.74
CA GLY A 69 -54.33 4.95 -0.86
C GLY A 69 -53.09 4.93 0.03
N ALA A 70 -53.25 5.54 1.20
CA ALA A 70 -52.28 5.53 2.27
C ALA A 70 -52.49 4.31 3.20
N VAL A 71 -51.42 3.94 3.93
CA VAL A 71 -51.42 3.56 5.37
C VAL A 71 -51.66 2.09 5.80
N ALA A 72 -50.77 1.70 6.74
CA ALA A 72 -50.90 0.77 7.88
C ALA A 72 -50.63 -0.74 7.74
N ALA A 73 -49.47 -1.14 8.29
CA ALA A 73 -49.25 -1.98 9.47
C ALA A 73 -50.28 -3.06 9.89
N VAL A 74 -49.77 -4.24 10.32
CA VAL A 74 -49.99 -4.90 11.64
C VAL A 74 -49.98 -6.46 11.58
N LYS A 75 -49.20 -7.05 12.51
CA LYS A 75 -49.28 -8.34 13.25
C LYS A 75 -49.91 -9.62 12.66
N ALA A 76 -49.10 -10.69 12.76
CA ALA A 76 -49.28 -11.97 13.50
C ALA A 76 -50.50 -12.90 13.31
N ARG A 77 -50.14 -14.21 13.32
CA ARG A 77 -50.81 -15.44 13.85
C ARG A 77 -51.57 -16.39 12.91
N ASP A 78 -51.20 -17.67 13.10
CA ASP A 78 -51.98 -18.94 13.10
C ASP A 78 -52.71 -19.34 11.79
N ASN A 79 -52.95 -20.60 11.39
CA ASN A 79 -53.07 -21.89 12.09
C ASN A 79 -53.18 -23.06 11.06
N VAL A 80 -52.79 -24.28 11.49
CA VAL A 80 -53.47 -25.60 11.38
C VAL A 80 -53.99 -26.14 10.03
N GLU A 81 -53.57 -27.37 9.69
CA GLU A 81 -54.47 -28.55 9.54
C GLU A 81 -53.72 -29.90 9.53
N THR A 82 -54.26 -30.85 10.30
CA THR A 82 -53.99 -32.31 10.38
C THR A 82 -55.19 -33.06 9.79
N PRO A 83 -55.10 -34.35 9.44
CA PRO A 83 -55.71 -35.40 10.30
C PRO A 83 -54.93 -36.74 10.33
N GLN A 84 -54.74 -37.35 11.52
CA GLN A 84 -55.44 -38.53 12.09
C GLN A 84 -55.18 -39.88 11.36
N GLY A 85 -54.94 -41.03 12.01
CA GLY A 85 -55.17 -41.40 13.41
C GLY A 85 -54.45 -42.68 13.88
N THR A 86 -54.50 -42.81 15.20
CA THR A 86 -54.05 -43.80 16.20
C THR A 86 -54.76 -45.17 16.15
N PRO A 87 -54.62 -46.08 17.15
CA PRO A 87 -53.45 -46.58 17.92
C PRO A 87 -53.50 -48.12 18.07
N GLU A 88 -52.50 -48.76 18.72
CA GLU A 88 -52.77 -49.66 19.85
C GLU A 88 -51.48 -50.16 20.55
N THR A 89 -51.65 -50.30 21.85
CA THR A 89 -50.76 -50.65 22.96
C THR A 89 -50.18 -52.07 22.89
N LEU A 90 -49.03 -52.31 23.54
CA LEU A 90 -48.93 -53.19 24.72
C LEU A 90 -47.50 -53.25 25.30
N GLU A 91 -47.51 -53.55 26.59
CA GLU A 91 -46.46 -53.50 27.60
C GLU A 91 -45.39 -54.61 27.47
N GLY A 92 -44.28 -54.48 28.21
CA GLY A 92 -43.72 -55.64 28.90
C GLY A 92 -42.22 -55.94 28.75
N GLU A 93 -41.48 -55.61 29.81
CA GLU A 93 -40.44 -56.45 30.46
C GLU A 93 -39.02 -56.66 29.88
N LYS A 94 -38.07 -56.06 30.61
CA LYS A 94 -36.89 -56.63 31.35
C LYS A 94 -35.84 -57.53 30.67
N SER A 95 -34.60 -57.24 31.11
CA SER A 95 -33.39 -58.09 31.28
C SER A 95 -32.64 -58.48 29.98
N GLY A 96 -31.31 -58.59 29.91
CA GLY A 96 -30.20 -58.47 30.85
C GLY A 96 -28.87 -58.76 30.13
N GLU A 97 -27.76 -58.41 30.80
CA GLU A 97 -26.41 -59.00 30.78
C GLU A 97 -25.64 -59.44 29.49
N ARG A 98 -24.45 -58.80 29.35
CA ARG A 98 -23.08 -59.34 29.18
C ARG A 98 -22.63 -60.18 27.95
N ALA A 99 -21.45 -59.73 27.47
CA ALA A 99 -20.26 -60.46 26.97
C ALA A 99 -20.21 -60.93 25.49
N GLY A 100 -19.04 -60.70 24.85
CA GLY A 100 -18.70 -60.97 23.43
C GLY A 100 -18.54 -62.46 23.05
N PRO A 101 -17.82 -62.88 21.97
CA PRO A 101 -16.72 -62.19 21.26
C PRO A 101 -16.73 -62.32 19.70
N SER A 102 -15.63 -61.84 19.11
CA SER A 102 -15.10 -61.99 17.75
C SER A 102 -15.51 -63.20 16.89
N ALA A 103 -15.71 -62.96 15.59
CA ALA A 103 -15.28 -63.87 14.51
C ALA A 103 -15.14 -63.13 13.18
N SER A 104 -13.97 -63.25 12.55
CA SER A 104 -13.70 -62.91 11.14
C SER A 104 -14.53 -63.77 10.18
N PRO A 105 -14.53 -63.43 8.88
CA PRO A 105 -14.12 -64.45 7.93
C PRO A 105 -13.06 -63.94 6.94
N ALA A 106 -12.03 -64.78 6.75
CA ALA A 106 -11.27 -64.91 5.51
C ALA A 106 -12.23 -65.21 4.35
N GLY A 107 -11.98 -64.93 3.08
CA GLY A 107 -10.80 -64.56 2.31
C GLY A 107 -11.14 -64.99 0.87
N SER A 108 -10.88 -64.14 -0.12
CA SER A 108 -10.94 -64.54 -1.53
C SER A 108 -9.88 -63.77 -2.31
N THR A 109 -8.88 -64.51 -2.75
CA THR A 109 -7.81 -64.14 -3.67
C THR A 109 -8.36 -63.86 -5.06
N SER A 110 -7.97 -62.74 -5.66
CA SER A 110 -7.92 -62.58 -7.11
C SER A 110 -6.72 -61.69 -7.47
N ASP A 111 -5.75 -62.30 -8.14
CA ASP A 111 -4.59 -61.65 -8.76
C ASP A 111 -5.03 -60.57 -9.74
N GLY A 112 -4.46 -59.37 -9.58
CA GLY A 112 -4.53 -58.23 -10.50
C GLY A 112 -3.15 -57.59 -10.61
N PRO A 113 -2.82 -56.93 -11.74
CA PRO A 113 -1.45 -56.60 -12.11
C PRO A 113 -0.83 -55.58 -11.16
N GLN A 114 0.46 -55.77 -10.88
CA GLN A 114 1.30 -55.00 -9.97
C GLN A 114 1.17 -53.49 -10.21
N GLY A 115 0.39 -52.83 -9.35
CA GLY A 115 0.43 -51.39 -9.18
C GLY A 115 1.74 -50.99 -8.50
N GLU A 116 2.26 -49.81 -8.85
CA GLU A 116 3.38 -49.19 -8.14
C GLU A 116 3.18 -49.32 -6.64
N GLU A 117 4.16 -49.95 -5.99
CA GLU A 117 4.20 -50.15 -4.55
C GLU A 117 4.26 -48.76 -3.89
N VAL A 118 3.08 -48.23 -3.51
CA VAL A 118 2.97 -47.02 -2.68
C VAL A 118 3.61 -47.38 -1.35
N LEU A 119 4.89 -47.04 -1.20
CA LEU A 119 5.61 -47.12 0.07
C LEU A 119 4.70 -46.55 1.17
N PRO A 120 4.53 -47.24 2.31
CA PRO A 120 3.65 -46.80 3.38
C PRO A 120 4.05 -45.38 3.79
N SER A 121 3.12 -44.43 3.66
CA SER A 121 3.37 -43.04 4.09
C SER A 121 3.70 -43.07 5.57
N GLU A 122 4.91 -42.64 5.94
CA GLU A 122 5.29 -42.46 7.34
C GLU A 122 4.17 -41.68 8.05
N PRO A 123 3.78 -42.09 9.26
CA PRO A 123 2.73 -41.40 10.00
C PRO A 123 3.12 -39.93 10.16
N GLU A 124 2.22 -39.04 9.74
CA GLU A 124 2.47 -37.61 9.78
C GLU A 124 2.74 -37.18 11.24
N PRO A 125 3.82 -36.41 11.50
CA PRO A 125 4.10 -35.96 12.85
C PRO A 125 2.96 -35.05 13.36
N PRO A 126 2.75 -34.97 14.68
CA PRO A 126 1.68 -34.14 15.22
C PRO A 126 1.90 -32.66 14.92
N LEU A 127 0.80 -31.92 14.80
CA LEU A 127 0.83 -30.47 14.71
C LEU A 127 1.48 -29.90 15.99
N ARG A 128 2.47 -29.03 15.82
CA ARG A 128 3.17 -28.34 16.91
C ARG A 128 3.35 -26.88 16.55
N TYR A 129 3.34 -26.05 17.58
CA TYR A 129 3.68 -24.65 17.49
C TYR A 129 4.92 -24.36 18.34
N VAL A 130 5.79 -23.50 17.83
CA VAL A 130 7.05 -23.12 18.49
C VAL A 130 7.15 -21.61 18.49
N THR A 131 7.68 -21.03 19.57
CA THR A 131 7.95 -19.59 19.65
C THR A 131 9.44 -19.32 19.74
N LEU A 132 9.88 -18.25 19.07
CA LEU A 132 11.21 -17.67 19.21
C LEU A 132 11.08 -16.24 19.71
N GLY A 133 11.98 -15.82 20.58
CA GLY A 133 12.06 -14.47 21.10
C GLY A 133 11.15 -14.21 22.28
N SER A 134 10.79 -12.93 22.48
CA SER A 134 10.01 -12.51 23.64
C SER A 134 9.31 -11.18 23.41
N MET A 135 8.11 -11.06 23.98
CA MET A 135 7.35 -9.81 24.05
C MET A 135 7.80 -8.88 25.17
N ASP A 136 8.75 -9.29 26.03
CA ASP A 136 9.35 -8.39 27.01
C ASP A 136 10.26 -7.38 26.29
N PRO A 137 9.98 -6.06 26.35
CA PRO A 137 10.81 -5.02 25.74
C PRO A 137 12.24 -4.96 26.28
N LYS A 138 12.49 -5.54 27.46
CA LYS A 138 13.81 -5.61 28.09
C LYS A 138 14.60 -6.86 27.70
N SER A 139 13.97 -7.79 26.99
CA SER A 139 14.66 -8.98 26.49
C SER A 139 15.73 -8.62 25.46
N ARG A 140 16.62 -9.56 25.20
CA ARG A 140 17.60 -9.48 24.10
C ARG A 140 16.97 -9.60 22.71
N PHE A 141 15.65 -9.75 22.61
CA PHE A 141 14.95 -9.88 21.33
C PHE A 141 14.19 -8.60 21.00
N ARG A 142 13.88 -8.36 19.73
CA ARG A 142 12.98 -7.27 19.29
C ARG A 142 11.59 -7.77 18.89
N MET A 143 11.43 -9.09 18.81
CA MET A 143 10.26 -9.72 18.23
C MET A 143 9.92 -11.00 18.99
N LEU A 144 8.64 -11.36 18.93
CA LEU A 144 8.16 -12.71 19.20
C LEU A 144 7.70 -13.32 17.87
N VAL A 145 8.28 -14.45 17.49
CA VAL A 145 7.94 -15.18 16.26
C VAL A 145 7.23 -16.46 16.64
N THR A 146 6.06 -16.71 16.05
CA THR A 146 5.33 -17.97 16.23
C THR A 146 5.36 -18.77 14.94
N LEU A 147 5.85 -19.99 15.02
CA LEU A 147 6.00 -20.93 13.91
C LEU A 147 5.14 -22.17 14.15
N THR A 148 4.80 -22.86 13.07
CA THR A 148 4.06 -24.14 13.11
C THR A 148 4.82 -25.22 12.37
N SER A 149 4.69 -26.47 12.82
CA SER A 149 5.21 -27.64 12.09
C SER A 149 4.51 -27.81 10.75
N ARG A 150 3.25 -27.35 10.59
CA ARG A 150 2.55 -27.39 9.30
C ARG A 150 3.24 -26.49 8.29
N GLY A 151 3.78 -27.08 7.23
CA GLY A 151 4.55 -26.35 6.22
C GLY A 151 5.88 -25.77 6.70
N ALA A 152 6.28 -26.07 7.94
CA ALA A 152 7.35 -25.38 8.66
C ALA A 152 7.27 -23.85 8.46
N ALA A 153 6.10 -23.28 8.72
CA ALA A 153 5.75 -21.92 8.31
C ALA A 153 5.75 -20.93 9.47
N VAL A 154 5.90 -19.64 9.15
CA VAL A 154 5.72 -18.56 10.14
C VAL A 154 4.25 -18.18 10.17
N VAL A 155 3.64 -18.33 11.35
CA VAL A 155 2.25 -17.95 11.61
C VAL A 155 2.18 -16.45 11.88
N ARG A 156 3.14 -15.93 12.65
CA ARG A 156 3.07 -14.56 13.16
C ARG A 156 4.45 -14.02 13.53
N ILE A 157 4.62 -12.72 13.37
CA ILE A 157 5.73 -11.95 13.95
C ILE A 157 5.15 -10.72 14.64
N GLU A 158 5.38 -10.61 15.95
CA GLU A 158 4.99 -9.47 16.78
C GLU A 158 6.24 -8.65 17.16
N LEU A 159 6.14 -7.32 17.10
CA LEU A 159 7.22 -6.45 17.58
C LEU A 159 7.03 -6.16 19.06
N ASN A 160 8.11 -6.25 19.84
CA ASN A 160 8.03 -6.06 21.30
C ASN A 160 8.25 -4.61 21.77
N ASP A 161 8.59 -3.68 20.88
CA ASP A 161 8.70 -2.26 21.25
C ASP A 161 7.30 -1.72 21.61
N PRO A 162 7.08 -1.23 22.84
CA PRO A 162 5.78 -0.75 23.28
C PRO A 162 5.25 0.44 22.48
N ARG A 163 6.03 1.09 21.62
CA ARG A 163 5.55 2.15 20.72
C ARG A 163 4.76 1.59 19.54
N TYR A 164 5.07 0.37 19.12
CA TYR A 164 4.43 -0.25 17.96
C TYR A 164 3.27 -1.13 18.42
N ARG A 165 2.07 -0.54 18.42
CA ARG A 165 0.83 -1.18 18.86
C ARG A 165 -0.17 -1.24 17.72
N ASP A 166 -1.08 -2.20 17.83
CA ASP A 166 -2.26 -2.25 16.98
C ASP A 166 -3.16 -1.05 17.30
N THR A 167 -3.48 -0.24 16.29
CA THR A 167 -4.26 1.00 16.41
C THR A 167 -5.76 0.75 16.29
N GLU A 168 -6.18 -0.37 15.72
CA GLU A 168 -7.58 -0.74 15.52
C GLU A 168 -8.14 -1.52 16.71
N ILE A 169 -7.35 -2.43 17.29
CA ILE A 169 -7.78 -3.29 18.39
C ILE A 169 -7.54 -2.60 19.74
N ARG A 170 -8.63 -2.14 20.35
CA ARG A 170 -8.61 -1.44 21.66
C ARG A 170 -8.99 -2.33 22.85
N SER A 171 -9.14 -3.63 22.64
CA SER A 171 -9.47 -4.59 23.70
C SER A 171 -8.24 -5.00 24.52
N GLY A 172 -8.46 -5.62 25.68
CA GLY A 172 -7.36 -6.24 26.43
C GLY A 172 -6.71 -7.38 25.65
N TYR A 173 -5.39 -7.48 25.77
CA TYR A 173 -4.56 -8.51 25.12
C TYR A 173 -3.99 -9.45 26.19
N LEU A 174 -4.16 -10.76 25.98
CA LEU A 174 -3.69 -11.79 26.90
C LEU A 174 -2.32 -12.35 26.47
N GLY A 175 -1.96 -12.23 25.20
CA GLY A 175 -0.86 -12.98 24.58
C GLY A 175 -1.37 -13.83 23.43
N GLU A 176 -0.46 -14.29 22.57
CA GLU A 176 -0.79 -15.38 21.64
C GLU A 176 -0.95 -16.66 22.46
N LEU A 177 -2.21 -17.12 22.55
CA LEU A 177 -2.60 -18.41 23.08
C LEU A 177 -3.15 -19.19 21.91
N ILE A 178 -2.32 -20.00 21.27
CA ILE A 178 -2.82 -20.92 20.25
C ILE A 178 -3.55 -22.03 21.00
N ALA A 179 -4.84 -22.16 20.76
CA ALA A 179 -5.65 -23.25 21.28
C ALA A 179 -6.10 -24.10 20.10
N SER A 180 -5.79 -25.39 20.13
CA SER A 180 -6.01 -26.26 18.98
C SER A 180 -7.47 -26.29 18.57
N ARG A 181 -7.69 -26.19 17.25
CA ARG A 181 -9.02 -26.38 16.63
C ARG A 181 -9.43 -27.86 16.60
N GLU A 182 -8.50 -28.76 16.90
CA GLU A 182 -8.66 -30.22 16.85
C GLU A 182 -8.96 -30.82 18.24
N VAL A 183 -9.03 -29.99 19.29
CA VAL A 183 -9.44 -30.44 20.63
C VAL A 183 -10.95 -30.77 20.64
N PRO A 184 -11.39 -31.82 21.35
CA PRO A 184 -12.81 -32.14 21.51
C PRO A 184 -13.65 -30.91 21.88
N PHE A 185 -14.83 -30.80 21.25
CA PHE A 185 -15.79 -29.73 21.46
C PHE A 185 -15.98 -29.45 22.97
N GLY A 186 -15.65 -28.23 23.41
CA GLY A 186 -15.92 -27.79 24.78
C GLY A 186 -14.70 -27.44 25.63
N GLN A 187 -13.47 -27.55 25.12
CA GLN A 187 -12.25 -27.20 25.85
C GLN A 187 -11.44 -26.08 25.16
N CYS A 188 -10.80 -25.23 25.97
CA CYS A 188 -9.89 -24.19 25.49
C CYS A 188 -8.47 -24.49 25.99
N VAL A 189 -7.84 -25.51 25.42
CA VAL A 189 -6.47 -25.95 25.78
C VAL A 189 -5.45 -25.00 25.16
N VAL A 190 -4.51 -24.52 25.97
CA VAL A 190 -3.41 -23.65 25.57
C VAL A 190 -2.26 -24.51 25.03
N GLU A 191 -1.90 -24.36 23.77
CA GLU A 191 -0.78 -25.08 23.16
C GLU A 191 0.54 -24.32 23.29
N VAL A 192 0.46 -23.00 23.18
CA VAL A 192 1.62 -22.11 23.21
C VAL A 192 1.31 -20.90 24.05
N VAL A 193 2.32 -20.49 24.83
CA VAL A 193 2.34 -19.23 25.56
C VAL A 193 3.61 -18.49 25.18
N GLY A 194 3.48 -17.39 24.45
CA GLY A 194 4.64 -16.59 24.04
C GLY A 194 5.38 -15.97 25.24
N PRO A 195 6.72 -16.07 25.33
CA PRO A 195 7.48 -15.43 26.39
C PRO A 195 7.24 -13.91 26.47
N GLY A 196 7.21 -13.36 27.69
CA GLY A 196 6.98 -11.93 27.92
C GLY A 196 5.54 -11.43 27.68
N THR A 197 4.62 -12.30 27.27
CA THR A 197 3.20 -11.95 27.13
C THR A 197 2.50 -11.86 28.51
N PRO A 198 1.34 -11.16 28.61
CA PRO A 198 0.57 -11.11 29.86
C PRO A 198 0.21 -12.50 30.43
N ALA A 199 -0.10 -13.47 29.57
CA ALA A 199 -0.35 -14.85 29.93
C ALA A 199 0.88 -15.52 30.57
N ALA A 200 2.05 -15.37 29.94
CA ALA A 200 3.31 -15.91 30.47
C ALA A 200 3.66 -15.31 31.83
N LEU A 201 3.52 -13.98 31.95
CA LEU A 201 3.80 -13.25 33.19
C LEU A 201 2.84 -13.64 34.34
N ALA A 202 1.62 -14.07 34.01
CA ALA A 202 0.66 -14.56 34.99
C ALA A 202 0.82 -16.07 35.32
N GLY A 203 1.74 -16.78 34.66
CA GLY A 203 2.03 -18.18 34.95
C GLY A 203 1.14 -19.19 34.23
N ILE A 204 0.46 -18.79 33.15
CA ILE A 204 -0.22 -19.73 32.23
C ILE A 204 0.86 -20.52 31.48
N GLN A 205 0.63 -21.82 31.32
CA GLN A 205 1.57 -22.75 30.71
C GLN A 205 0.92 -23.50 29.54
N PRO A 206 1.73 -23.95 28.55
CA PRO A 206 1.28 -24.96 27.59
C PRO A 206 0.68 -26.19 28.30
N GLY A 207 -0.46 -26.66 27.82
CA GLY A 207 -1.26 -27.73 28.42
C GLY A 207 -2.38 -27.26 29.35
N ASP A 208 -2.38 -25.99 29.78
CA ASP A 208 -3.47 -25.46 30.60
C ASP A 208 -4.79 -25.41 29.82
N CYS A 209 -5.91 -25.86 30.41
CA CYS A 209 -7.24 -25.69 29.83
C CYS A 209 -7.97 -24.52 30.51
N ILE A 210 -8.29 -23.47 29.77
CA ILE A 210 -9.01 -22.31 30.30
C ILE A 210 -10.50 -22.67 30.42
N LEU A 211 -10.99 -22.82 31.66
CA LEU A 211 -12.35 -23.22 31.98
C LEU A 211 -13.31 -22.03 32.12
N SER A 212 -12.82 -20.90 32.64
CA SER A 212 -13.65 -19.70 32.84
C SER A 212 -12.83 -18.40 32.83
N MET A 213 -13.49 -17.28 32.52
CA MET A 213 -12.96 -15.92 32.63
C MET A 213 -13.97 -15.04 33.37
N ASP A 214 -13.57 -14.46 34.50
CA ASP A 214 -14.42 -13.68 35.41
C ASP A 214 -15.73 -14.41 35.77
N GLY A 215 -15.65 -15.73 35.96
CA GLY A 215 -16.78 -16.61 36.27
C GLY A 215 -17.65 -17.00 35.08
N GLN A 216 -17.38 -16.47 33.88
CA GLN A 216 -18.05 -16.88 32.65
C GLN A 216 -17.37 -18.11 32.06
N PRO A 217 -18.10 -19.20 31.74
CA PRO A 217 -17.50 -20.44 31.24
C PRO A 217 -16.88 -20.22 29.86
N VAL A 218 -15.71 -20.79 29.63
CA VAL A 218 -14.97 -20.76 28.37
C VAL A 218 -14.88 -22.17 27.83
N ARG A 219 -15.53 -22.41 26.69
CA ARG A 219 -15.59 -23.73 26.03
C ARG A 219 -14.82 -23.79 24.71
N SER A 220 -14.31 -22.65 24.25
CA SER A 220 -13.55 -22.56 23.02
C SER A 220 -12.73 -21.28 22.98
N TRP A 221 -11.72 -21.28 22.11
CA TRP A 221 -10.95 -20.08 21.78
C TRP A 221 -11.85 -18.93 21.29
N TYR A 222 -12.86 -19.24 20.47
CA TYR A 222 -13.78 -18.22 19.97
C TYR A 222 -14.51 -17.51 21.11
N GLN A 223 -14.97 -18.25 22.12
CA GLN A 223 -15.63 -17.70 23.29
C GLN A 223 -14.69 -16.85 24.14
N LEU A 224 -13.47 -17.33 24.41
CA LEU A 224 -12.45 -16.56 25.12
C LEU A 224 -12.12 -15.25 24.38
N SER A 225 -11.91 -15.32 23.07
CA SER A 225 -11.61 -14.16 22.24
C SER A 225 -12.75 -13.13 22.26
N ARG A 226 -14.01 -13.58 22.29
CA ARG A 226 -15.18 -12.72 22.42
C ARG A 226 -15.21 -12.02 23.78
N TYR A 227 -14.88 -12.72 24.85
CA TYR A 227 -14.82 -12.10 26.17
C TYR A 227 -13.67 -11.09 26.25
N LEU A 228 -12.48 -11.41 25.77
CA LEU A 228 -11.35 -10.49 25.70
C LEU A 228 -11.70 -9.21 24.91
N ARG A 229 -12.44 -9.31 23.80
CA ARG A 229 -12.91 -8.14 23.03
C ARG A 229 -13.75 -7.14 23.84
N SER A 230 -14.42 -7.59 24.90
CA SER A 230 -15.21 -6.73 25.80
C SER A 230 -14.39 -6.06 26.92
N THR A 231 -13.14 -6.48 27.09
CA THR A 231 -12.22 -5.95 28.13
C THR A 231 -11.41 -4.76 27.61
N ARG A 232 -10.68 -4.10 28.52
CA ARG A 232 -9.77 -2.99 28.19
C ARG A 232 -8.32 -3.32 28.56
N PRO A 233 -7.33 -2.76 27.87
CA PRO A 233 -5.94 -2.85 28.29
C PRO A 233 -5.74 -2.36 29.72
N GLY A 234 -4.93 -3.06 30.49
CA GLY A 234 -4.65 -2.81 31.90
C GLY A 234 -5.70 -3.35 32.87
N GLN A 235 -6.85 -3.83 32.39
CA GLN A 235 -7.88 -4.49 33.20
C GLN A 235 -7.34 -5.80 33.79
N LEU A 236 -7.66 -6.06 35.06
CA LEU A 236 -7.40 -7.35 35.69
C LEU A 236 -8.57 -8.29 35.39
N VAL A 237 -8.28 -9.51 34.94
CA VAL A 237 -9.27 -10.59 34.73
C VAL A 237 -8.85 -11.82 35.51
N ARG A 238 -9.81 -12.59 36.02
CA ARG A 238 -9.56 -13.86 36.70
C ARG A 238 -9.84 -15.01 35.75
N LEU A 239 -8.85 -15.86 35.52
CA LEU A 239 -8.99 -17.07 34.72
C LEU A 239 -9.01 -18.29 35.64
N THR A 240 -9.98 -19.17 35.44
CA THR A 240 -9.92 -20.53 36.01
C THR A 240 -9.27 -21.43 34.98
N VAL A 241 -8.12 -22.00 35.29
CA VAL A 241 -7.40 -22.92 34.42
C VAL A 241 -7.30 -24.30 35.05
N GLN A 242 -7.40 -25.35 34.25
CA GLN A 242 -7.13 -26.72 34.65
C GLN A 242 -5.74 -27.11 34.16
N ARG A 243 -4.89 -27.56 35.08
CA ARG A 243 -3.55 -28.07 34.82
C ARG A 243 -3.46 -29.50 35.33
N GLY A 244 -3.46 -30.46 34.40
CA GLY A 244 -3.69 -31.87 34.75
C GLY A 244 -5.06 -32.04 35.41
N ASP A 245 -5.07 -32.58 36.64
CA ASP A 245 -6.31 -32.78 37.40
C ASP A 245 -6.66 -31.62 38.34
N ALA A 246 -5.75 -30.64 38.53
CA ALA A 246 -5.94 -29.54 39.44
C ALA A 246 -6.50 -28.29 38.75
N GLN A 247 -7.38 -27.56 39.45
CA GLN A 247 -7.83 -26.24 39.03
C GLN A 247 -7.07 -25.14 39.75
N HIS A 248 -6.70 -24.11 39.01
CA HIS A 248 -6.01 -22.93 39.50
C HIS A 248 -6.78 -21.68 39.10
N GLU A 249 -6.87 -20.71 40.01
CA GLU A 249 -7.37 -19.38 39.69
C GLU A 249 -6.18 -18.43 39.50
N ILE A 250 -6.07 -17.87 38.30
CA ILE A 250 -4.96 -17.00 37.89
C ILE A 250 -5.50 -15.62 37.59
N SER A 251 -4.99 -14.61 38.29
CA SER A 251 -5.29 -13.20 38.00
C SER A 251 -4.32 -12.66 36.95
N VAL A 252 -4.84 -12.22 35.80
CA VAL A 252 -4.03 -11.70 34.70
C VAL A 252 -4.32 -10.22 34.48
N ARG A 253 -3.28 -9.39 34.39
CA ARG A 253 -3.41 -8.01 33.95
C ARG A 253 -3.25 -7.93 32.45
N LEU A 254 -4.32 -7.60 31.74
CA LEU A 254 -4.31 -7.55 30.27
C LEU A 254 -3.39 -6.45 29.74
N GLY A 255 -2.67 -6.76 28.66
CA GLY A 255 -1.80 -5.84 27.94
C GLY A 255 -2.55 -5.04 26.85
N GLN A 256 -1.80 -4.20 26.15
CA GLN A 256 -2.22 -3.67 24.84
C GLN A 256 -1.70 -4.60 23.75
N LYS A 257 -2.48 -4.75 22.68
CA LYS A 257 -2.08 -5.62 21.57
C LYS A 257 -0.86 -5.03 20.83
N PRO A 258 0.23 -5.79 20.67
CA PRO A 258 1.39 -5.34 19.90
C PRO A 258 1.07 -5.28 18.42
N VAL A 259 1.92 -4.61 17.63
CA VAL A 259 1.80 -4.69 16.17
C VAL A 259 2.24 -6.07 15.70
N GLU A 260 1.46 -6.64 14.79
CA GLU A 260 1.75 -7.89 14.10
C GLU A 260 2.23 -7.53 12.69
N VAL A 261 3.51 -7.71 12.39
CA VAL A 261 4.08 -7.44 11.05
C VAL A 261 3.87 -8.61 10.08
N ILE A 262 3.58 -9.80 10.62
CA ILE A 262 3.07 -10.95 9.88
C ILE A 262 1.85 -11.48 10.64
N ARG A 263 0.73 -11.65 9.94
CA ARG A 263 -0.52 -12.23 10.46
C ARG A 263 -1.41 -12.68 9.31
N PRO A 264 -1.68 -13.97 9.09
CA PRO A 264 -2.64 -14.39 8.08
C PRO A 264 -4.04 -13.83 8.37
N GLU A 265 -4.73 -13.36 7.33
CA GLU A 265 -6.10 -12.86 7.41
C GLU A 265 -7.07 -13.80 6.69
N GLY A 266 -8.12 -14.25 7.39
CA GLY A 266 -9.10 -15.16 6.80
C GLY A 266 -8.47 -16.49 6.38
N GLU A 267 -8.50 -16.77 5.09
CA GLU A 267 -7.95 -17.98 4.45
C GLU A 267 -6.59 -17.72 3.78
N ASP A 268 -5.94 -16.58 4.05
CA ASP A 268 -4.61 -16.29 3.53
C ASP A 268 -3.61 -17.40 3.92
N PRO A 269 -2.72 -17.81 3.00
CA PRO A 269 -1.70 -18.80 3.29
C PRO A 269 -0.71 -18.29 4.35
N LEU A 270 -0.09 -19.24 5.06
CA LEU A 270 0.98 -18.93 6.02
C LEU A 270 2.22 -18.37 5.32
N SER A 271 3.05 -17.64 6.07
CA SER A 271 4.24 -17.00 5.53
C SER A 271 5.40 -17.98 5.35
N PHE A 272 6.19 -17.78 4.29
CA PHE A 272 7.40 -18.56 3.99
C PHE A 272 7.17 -20.05 3.75
N LEU A 273 6.03 -20.39 3.15
CA LEU A 273 5.78 -21.73 2.64
C LEU A 273 6.78 -22.08 1.54
N PHE A 274 7.19 -23.35 1.52
CA PHE A 274 8.24 -23.87 0.66
C PHE A 274 7.77 -25.13 -0.03
N THR A 275 8.16 -25.32 -1.28
CA THR A 275 7.99 -26.59 -1.98
C THR A 275 9.10 -26.81 -3.00
N ILE A 276 9.29 -28.05 -3.45
CA ILE A 276 10.18 -28.37 -4.57
C ILE A 276 9.48 -27.99 -5.87
N ALA A 277 10.10 -27.08 -6.61
CA ALA A 277 9.58 -26.54 -7.87
C ALA A 277 10.09 -27.31 -9.08
N GLY A 278 11.20 -28.04 -8.95
CA GLY A 278 11.71 -28.89 -10.01
C GLY A 278 12.59 -30.01 -9.49
N ILE A 279 12.36 -31.23 -9.99
CA ILE A 279 13.19 -32.41 -9.71
C ILE A 279 13.07 -33.41 -10.87
N GLY A 280 14.19 -33.99 -11.30
CA GLY A 280 14.20 -35.05 -12.31
C GLY A 280 13.54 -34.65 -13.65
N GLY A 281 13.67 -33.38 -14.05
CA GLY A 281 13.08 -32.85 -15.29
C GLY A 281 11.59 -32.49 -15.23
N ARG A 282 10.90 -32.77 -14.12
CA ARG A 282 9.54 -32.27 -13.87
C ARG A 282 9.61 -30.90 -13.21
N ARG A 283 8.82 -29.93 -13.69
CA ARG A 283 8.77 -28.56 -13.12
C ARG A 283 7.34 -28.13 -12.82
N LEU A 284 7.18 -27.45 -11.69
CA LEU A 284 5.92 -26.85 -11.26
C LEU A 284 5.44 -25.78 -12.27
N GLU A 285 6.36 -25.11 -12.95
CA GLU A 285 6.05 -24.13 -13.98
C GLU A 285 5.40 -24.75 -15.22
N ASP A 286 5.81 -25.96 -15.60
CA ASP A 286 5.20 -26.68 -16.72
C ASP A 286 3.76 -27.06 -16.38
N ILE A 287 3.51 -27.48 -15.14
CA ILE A 287 2.17 -27.74 -14.61
C ILE A 287 1.33 -26.46 -14.62
N ARG A 288 1.88 -25.35 -14.11
CA ARG A 288 1.21 -24.04 -14.13
C ARG A 288 0.80 -23.65 -15.55
N ARG A 289 1.73 -23.77 -16.50
CA ARG A 289 1.50 -23.43 -17.90
C ARG A 289 0.40 -24.29 -18.50
N ARG A 290 0.39 -25.59 -18.18
CA ARG A 290 -0.67 -26.52 -18.61
C ARG A 290 -2.03 -26.12 -18.04
N ILE A 291 -2.13 -25.82 -16.74
CA ILE A 291 -3.36 -25.34 -16.11
C ILE A 291 -3.86 -24.04 -16.75
N THR A 292 -2.99 -23.05 -16.98
CA THR A 292 -3.38 -21.79 -17.63
C THR A 292 -3.92 -22.03 -19.04
N VAL A 293 -3.29 -22.90 -19.82
CA VAL A 293 -3.79 -23.28 -21.15
C VAL A 293 -5.17 -23.95 -21.05
N LEU A 294 -5.41 -24.81 -20.06
CA LEU A 294 -6.72 -25.43 -19.85
C LEU A 294 -7.78 -24.41 -19.43
N GLN A 295 -7.46 -23.48 -18.53
CA GLN A 295 -8.36 -22.39 -18.12
C GLN A 295 -8.72 -21.48 -19.31
N ASP A 296 -7.74 -21.09 -20.13
CA ASP A 296 -7.96 -20.29 -21.35
C ASP A 296 -8.83 -21.06 -22.35
N THR A 297 -8.59 -22.36 -22.51
CA THR A 297 -9.38 -23.22 -23.40
C THR A 297 -10.82 -23.35 -22.91
N ALA A 298 -11.03 -23.56 -21.61
CA ALA A 298 -12.37 -23.59 -21.00
C ALA A 298 -13.10 -22.26 -21.20
N GLN A 299 -12.42 -21.11 -21.03
CA GLN A 299 -13.01 -19.80 -21.30
C GLN A 299 -13.36 -19.58 -22.77
N GLN A 300 -12.51 -20.03 -23.70
CA GLN A 300 -12.80 -19.96 -25.13
C GLN A 300 -14.01 -20.80 -25.51
N LEU A 301 -14.08 -22.04 -25.00
CA LEU A 301 -15.25 -22.91 -25.16
C LEU A 301 -16.50 -22.27 -24.58
N ARG A 302 -16.39 -21.60 -23.43
CA ARG A 302 -17.52 -20.91 -22.79
C ARG A 302 -18.06 -19.81 -23.68
N ARG A 303 -17.18 -19.02 -24.31
CA ARG A 303 -17.59 -17.98 -25.26
C ARG A 303 -18.26 -18.58 -26.50
N LYS A 304 -17.78 -19.73 -27.00
CA LYS A 304 -18.40 -20.43 -28.14
C LYS A 304 -19.80 -20.95 -27.80
N VAL A 305 -19.98 -21.60 -26.65
CA VAL A 305 -21.27 -22.15 -26.19
C VAL A 305 -22.29 -21.04 -25.88
N MET A 306 -21.84 -19.87 -25.45
CA MET A 306 -22.69 -18.72 -25.13
C MET A 306 -23.11 -17.88 -26.35
N ARG A 307 -22.61 -18.20 -27.56
CA ARG A 307 -23.02 -17.52 -28.80
C ARG A 307 -24.42 -17.97 -29.20
N GLU A 308 -25.29 -17.05 -29.62
CA GLU A 308 -26.61 -17.42 -30.14
C GLU A 308 -26.48 -18.23 -31.44
N GLY A 309 -27.26 -19.31 -31.59
CA GLY A 309 -27.34 -20.10 -32.83
C GLY A 309 -26.30 -21.21 -33.02
N VAL A 310 -25.74 -21.78 -31.95
CA VAL A 310 -24.83 -22.95 -32.05
C VAL A 310 -25.56 -24.15 -32.66
N GLY A 311 -25.13 -24.60 -33.84
CA GLY A 311 -25.71 -25.76 -34.55
C GLY A 311 -25.14 -27.11 -34.08
N GLU A 312 -25.78 -28.22 -34.48
CA GLU A 312 -25.39 -29.59 -34.08
C GLU A 312 -23.93 -29.95 -34.40
N ARG A 313 -23.40 -29.51 -35.55
CA ARG A 313 -22.00 -29.74 -35.93
C ARG A 313 -21.01 -29.02 -35.01
N GLU A 314 -21.33 -27.80 -34.59
CA GLU A 314 -20.50 -27.04 -33.64
C GLU A 314 -20.58 -27.66 -32.24
N LEU A 315 -21.74 -28.18 -31.83
CA LEU A 315 -21.89 -28.91 -30.56
C LEU A 315 -21.06 -30.20 -30.51
N ALA A 316 -20.97 -30.94 -31.63
CA ALA A 316 -20.10 -32.11 -31.73
C ALA A 316 -18.61 -31.75 -31.63
N GLU A 317 -18.18 -30.64 -32.23
CA GLU A 317 -16.81 -30.15 -32.11
C GLU A 317 -16.49 -29.69 -30.67
N ILE A 318 -17.43 -28.98 -30.03
CA ILE A 318 -17.32 -28.57 -28.62
C ILE A 318 -17.24 -29.80 -27.71
N GLY A 319 -18.01 -30.86 -28.00
CA GLY A 319 -17.93 -32.16 -27.32
C GLY A 319 -16.53 -32.74 -27.35
N GLY A 320 -15.92 -32.86 -28.54
CA GLY A 320 -14.56 -33.38 -28.69
C GLY A 320 -13.49 -32.50 -28.00
N GLN A 321 -13.65 -31.17 -28.03
CA GLN A 321 -12.75 -30.25 -27.31
C GLN A 321 -12.89 -30.37 -25.78
N LEU A 322 -14.11 -30.59 -25.28
CA LEU A 322 -14.38 -30.87 -23.86
C LEU A 322 -13.79 -32.21 -23.41
N GLU A 323 -13.81 -33.25 -24.26
CA GLU A 323 -13.17 -34.54 -23.97
C GLU A 323 -11.66 -34.40 -23.76
N VAL A 324 -10.98 -33.68 -24.65
CA VAL A 324 -9.54 -33.41 -24.53
C VAL A 324 -9.25 -32.62 -23.26
N LEU A 325 -10.03 -31.57 -23.01
CA LEU A 325 -9.86 -30.72 -21.84
C LEU A 325 -10.10 -31.48 -20.52
N HIS A 326 -11.11 -32.35 -20.48
CA HIS A 326 -11.39 -33.21 -19.33
C HIS A 326 -10.27 -34.23 -19.12
N ARG A 327 -9.81 -34.92 -20.17
CA ARG A 327 -8.71 -35.88 -20.09
C ARG A 327 -7.45 -35.25 -19.55
N GLU A 328 -7.10 -34.06 -20.05
CA GLU A 328 -5.94 -33.29 -19.58
C GLU A 328 -6.08 -32.88 -18.11
N LEU A 329 -7.27 -32.45 -17.69
CA LEU A 329 -7.56 -32.15 -16.28
C LEU A 329 -7.42 -33.39 -15.39
N VAL A 330 -7.97 -34.53 -15.82
CA VAL A 330 -7.91 -35.79 -15.07
C VAL A 330 -6.48 -36.31 -14.97
N GLN A 331 -5.69 -36.22 -16.04
CA GLN A 331 -4.26 -36.52 -16.03
C GLN A 331 -3.49 -35.61 -15.08
N LEU A 332 -3.83 -34.32 -15.04
CA LEU A 332 -3.22 -33.37 -14.10
C LEU A 332 -3.56 -33.68 -12.64
N LEU A 333 -4.79 -34.11 -12.37
CA LEU A 333 -5.26 -34.47 -11.03
C LEU A 333 -4.83 -35.88 -10.59
N GLY A 334 -4.18 -36.66 -11.47
CA GLY A 334 -3.70 -38.01 -11.16
C GLY A 334 -4.81 -39.06 -11.01
N ASN A 335 -6.01 -38.81 -11.54
CA ASN A 335 -7.17 -39.69 -11.39
C ASN A 335 -7.45 -40.50 -12.67
N GLU A 336 -6.50 -41.33 -13.12
CA GLU A 336 -6.57 -41.98 -14.45
C GLU A 336 -7.84 -42.83 -14.68
N ALA A 337 -8.53 -43.25 -13.62
CA ALA A 337 -9.79 -43.99 -13.67
C ALA A 337 -10.97 -43.22 -14.31
N GLU A 338 -10.89 -41.89 -14.43
CA GLU A 338 -11.93 -41.03 -15.03
C GLU A 338 -11.57 -40.52 -16.45
N ALA A 339 -10.49 -41.01 -17.07
CA ALA A 339 -9.96 -40.44 -18.31
C ALA A 339 -10.77 -40.75 -19.59
N GLU A 340 -11.68 -41.73 -19.57
CA GLU A 340 -12.48 -42.18 -20.71
C GLU A 340 -13.93 -41.67 -20.70
N VAL A 341 -14.13 -40.37 -20.55
CA VAL A 341 -15.46 -39.76 -20.69
C VAL A 341 -15.63 -39.22 -22.12
N ARG A 342 -16.67 -39.69 -22.83
CA ARG A 342 -17.11 -39.10 -24.10
C ARG A 342 -18.29 -38.18 -23.90
N TYR A 343 -18.27 -37.03 -24.57
CA TYR A 343 -19.31 -36.01 -24.45
C TYR A 343 -20.09 -35.87 -25.76
N HIS A 344 -21.38 -36.22 -25.71
CA HIS A 344 -22.31 -35.97 -26.79
C HIS A 344 -23.44 -35.04 -26.32
N PHE A 345 -23.58 -33.88 -26.95
CA PHE A 345 -24.55 -32.86 -26.55
C PHE A 345 -25.60 -32.65 -27.63
N SER A 346 -26.87 -32.78 -27.26
CA SER A 346 -28.02 -32.44 -28.10
C SER A 346 -28.51 -31.01 -27.89
N THR A 347 -28.06 -30.33 -26.84
CA THR A 347 -28.43 -28.94 -26.53
C THR A 347 -27.23 -28.12 -26.03
N PRO A 348 -27.18 -26.81 -26.32
CA PRO A 348 -26.15 -25.91 -25.76
C PRO A 348 -26.17 -25.84 -24.22
N ALA A 349 -27.34 -26.02 -23.61
CA ALA A 349 -27.48 -26.01 -22.15
C ALA A 349 -26.74 -27.17 -21.47
N ALA A 350 -26.77 -28.38 -22.06
CA ALA A 350 -26.03 -29.53 -21.53
C ALA A 350 -24.51 -29.35 -21.64
N ALA A 351 -24.03 -28.84 -22.79
CA ALA A 351 -22.62 -28.50 -22.98
C ALA A 351 -22.15 -27.44 -21.97
N ARG A 352 -23.00 -26.45 -21.68
CA ARG A 352 -22.73 -25.41 -20.69
C ARG A 352 -22.62 -25.97 -19.27
N ALA A 353 -23.50 -26.87 -18.84
CA ALA A 353 -23.46 -27.45 -17.50
C ALA A 353 -22.16 -28.25 -17.25
N VAL A 354 -21.74 -29.07 -18.22
CA VAL A 354 -20.47 -29.82 -18.13
C VAL A 354 -19.28 -28.87 -18.11
N LEU A 355 -19.28 -27.88 -18.99
CA LEU A 355 -18.22 -26.88 -19.04
C LEU A 355 -18.15 -26.05 -17.76
N GLU A 356 -19.28 -25.71 -17.14
CA GLU A 356 -19.34 -25.02 -15.84
C GLU A 356 -18.75 -25.88 -14.74
N LYS A 357 -19.05 -27.19 -14.69
CA LYS A 357 -18.44 -28.13 -13.74
C LYS A 357 -16.93 -28.22 -13.91
N ILE A 358 -16.45 -28.40 -15.14
CA ILE A 358 -15.00 -28.48 -15.40
C ILE A 358 -14.32 -27.13 -15.11
N SER A 359 -14.96 -26.02 -15.48
CA SER A 359 -14.44 -24.68 -15.16
C SER A 359 -14.39 -24.47 -13.66
N GLN A 360 -15.38 -24.97 -12.91
CA GLN A 360 -15.38 -24.92 -11.45
C GLN A 360 -14.21 -25.71 -10.88
N GLN A 361 -14.00 -26.96 -11.31
CA GLN A 361 -12.84 -27.76 -10.90
C GLN A 361 -11.51 -27.06 -11.24
N LEU A 362 -11.36 -26.52 -12.44
CA LEU A 362 -10.17 -25.76 -12.86
C LEU A 362 -9.95 -24.47 -12.07
N ASN A 363 -11.02 -23.84 -11.57
CA ASN A 363 -10.96 -22.63 -10.75
C ASN A 363 -10.75 -22.93 -9.26
N GLU A 364 -11.17 -24.12 -8.80
CA GLU A 364 -10.92 -24.63 -7.45
C GLU A 364 -9.47 -25.10 -7.26
N ILE A 365 -8.73 -25.33 -8.34
CA ILE A 365 -7.28 -25.58 -8.27
C ILE A 365 -6.58 -24.33 -7.73
N ASP A 366 -6.25 -24.37 -6.44
CA ASP A 366 -5.41 -23.36 -5.83
C ASP A 366 -3.95 -23.59 -6.25
N PHE A 367 -3.51 -22.85 -7.26
CA PHE A 367 -2.13 -22.87 -7.71
C PHE A 367 -1.14 -22.46 -6.61
N LEU A 368 -1.57 -21.73 -5.58
CA LEU A 368 -0.67 -21.34 -4.50
C LEU A 368 -0.25 -22.54 -3.65
N SER A 369 -1.11 -23.54 -3.49
CA SER A 369 -0.87 -24.76 -2.70
C SER A 369 -0.34 -25.94 -3.51
N TRP A 370 -0.34 -25.87 -4.85
CA TRP A 370 0.10 -27.00 -5.69
C TRP A 370 1.56 -27.41 -5.45
N GLU A 371 1.79 -28.73 -5.34
CA GLU A 371 3.11 -29.35 -5.18
C GLU A 371 3.33 -30.46 -6.24
N LEU A 372 4.59 -30.84 -6.48
CA LEU A 372 4.89 -31.98 -7.35
C LEU A 372 4.39 -33.30 -6.70
N PRO A 373 3.98 -34.31 -7.48
CA PRO A 373 3.58 -35.60 -6.92
C PRO A 373 4.66 -36.20 -6.02
N GLY A 374 4.28 -36.66 -4.82
CA GLY A 374 5.21 -37.15 -3.79
C GLY A 374 6.00 -36.05 -3.05
N VAL A 375 5.80 -34.78 -3.38
CA VAL A 375 6.29 -33.63 -2.63
C VAL A 375 5.10 -33.09 -1.84
N SER A 376 5.12 -33.31 -0.52
CA SER A 376 4.16 -32.70 0.39
C SER A 376 4.93 -31.97 1.47
N LEU A 377 5.04 -30.66 1.30
CA LEU A 377 5.85 -29.78 2.13
C LEU A 377 5.08 -28.55 2.61
N ARG A 378 3.93 -28.20 2.02
CA ARG A 378 3.18 -26.97 2.36
C ARG A 378 2.09 -27.20 3.41
N ASP A 379 1.31 -28.27 3.26
CA ASP A 379 0.13 -28.51 4.09
C ASP A 379 0.31 -29.62 5.13
N THR A 380 1.42 -30.37 5.06
CA THR A 380 1.76 -31.41 6.04
C THR A 380 2.64 -30.90 7.18
N ASN A 381 2.61 -31.60 8.30
CA ASN A 381 3.43 -31.35 9.46
C ASN A 381 4.86 -31.86 9.27
N TRP A 382 5.81 -31.05 9.68
CA TRP A 382 7.24 -31.36 9.69
C TRP A 382 7.67 -31.82 11.08
N GLU A 383 8.73 -32.62 11.13
CA GLU A 383 9.33 -32.99 12.41
C GLU A 383 10.00 -31.76 13.01
N VAL A 384 9.70 -31.48 14.29
CA VAL A 384 10.35 -30.42 15.05
C VAL A 384 11.58 -31.01 15.75
N GLY A 385 12.76 -30.56 15.33
CA GLY A 385 14.04 -30.94 15.91
C GLY A 385 14.41 -30.05 17.11
N GLU A 386 15.66 -29.58 17.13
CA GLU A 386 16.14 -28.64 18.16
C GLU A 386 15.31 -27.35 18.14
N ALA A 387 14.81 -26.95 19.32
CA ALA A 387 14.07 -25.71 19.54
C ALA A 387 14.59 -25.03 20.81
N THR A 388 14.99 -23.77 20.66
CA THR A 388 15.49 -22.87 21.71
C THR A 388 14.76 -21.53 21.60
N GLU A 389 15.08 -20.57 22.48
CA GLU A 389 14.49 -19.22 22.40
C GLU A 389 14.84 -18.47 21.11
N SER A 390 15.95 -18.78 20.44
CA SER A 390 16.40 -18.07 19.25
C SER A 390 16.53 -18.93 18.01
N ARG A 391 16.36 -20.26 18.11
CA ARG A 391 16.51 -21.16 16.97
C ARG A 391 15.51 -22.31 16.99
N VAL A 392 14.96 -22.67 15.83
CA VAL A 392 14.19 -23.91 15.63
C VAL A 392 14.56 -24.60 14.32
N VAL A 393 14.60 -25.92 14.33
CA VAL A 393 14.81 -26.77 13.15
C VAL A 393 13.55 -27.57 12.83
N PHE A 394 13.07 -27.46 11.59
CA PHE A 394 12.05 -28.33 11.04
C PHE A 394 12.66 -29.23 9.97
N ARG A 395 12.30 -30.52 9.99
CA ARG A 395 12.80 -31.51 9.02
C ARG A 395 11.64 -32.27 8.39
N ARG A 396 11.76 -32.56 7.10
CA ARG A 396 10.83 -33.43 6.38
C ARG A 396 11.56 -34.28 5.36
N ARG A 397 11.31 -35.58 5.40
CA ARG A 397 11.81 -36.54 4.40
C ARG A 397 10.78 -36.68 3.28
N LEU A 398 11.28 -36.85 2.07
CA LEU A 398 10.52 -37.14 0.85
C LEU A 398 11.00 -38.49 0.31
N PRO A 399 10.47 -39.62 0.81
CA PRO A 399 10.97 -40.95 0.47
C PRO A 399 10.90 -41.24 -1.03
N THR A 400 9.79 -40.87 -1.68
CA THR A 400 9.57 -41.04 -3.14
C THR A 400 10.68 -40.40 -3.98
N HIS A 401 11.27 -39.30 -3.48
CA HIS A 401 12.30 -38.54 -4.18
C HIS A 401 13.70 -38.73 -3.61
N GLN A 402 13.85 -39.53 -2.54
CA GLN A 402 15.10 -39.70 -1.78
C GLN A 402 15.74 -38.36 -1.38
N LEU A 403 14.91 -37.42 -0.92
CA LEU A 403 15.36 -36.11 -0.43
C LEU A 403 15.00 -35.93 1.04
N GLU A 404 15.81 -35.13 1.73
CA GLU A 404 15.47 -34.59 3.05
C GLU A 404 15.58 -33.06 2.96
N VAL A 405 14.56 -32.37 3.48
CA VAL A 405 14.52 -30.91 3.51
C VAL A 405 14.51 -30.46 4.97
N GLU A 406 15.36 -29.47 5.28
CA GLU A 406 15.37 -28.80 6.56
C GLU A 406 15.11 -27.29 6.40
N LYS A 407 14.25 -26.75 7.27
CA LYS A 407 14.13 -25.31 7.50
C LYS A 407 14.66 -24.99 8.88
N ILE A 408 15.67 -24.13 8.94
CA ILE A 408 16.24 -23.65 10.19
C ILE A 408 15.91 -22.17 10.29
N TYR A 409 15.21 -21.81 11.37
CA TYR A 409 14.88 -20.43 11.69
C TYR A 409 15.73 -19.96 12.86
N GLU A 410 16.44 -18.84 12.69
CA GLU A 410 17.31 -18.22 13.70
C GLU A 410 16.91 -16.75 13.89
N LEU A 411 16.49 -16.37 15.09
CA LEU A 411 16.05 -15.02 15.43
C LEU A 411 17.25 -14.17 15.90
N ALA A 412 17.35 -12.96 15.36
CA ALA A 412 18.42 -12.04 15.71
C ALA A 412 18.33 -11.54 17.17
N GLU A 413 19.49 -11.52 17.84
CA GLU A 413 19.63 -11.05 19.21
C GLU A 413 20.27 -9.66 19.26
N VAL A 414 19.84 -8.84 20.22
CA VAL A 414 20.45 -7.57 20.56
C VAL A 414 21.70 -7.83 21.38
N ALA A 415 22.83 -7.26 20.95
CA ALA A 415 24.07 -7.37 21.70
C ALA A 415 23.95 -6.74 23.10
N PRO A 416 24.58 -7.33 24.14
CA PRO A 416 24.58 -6.76 25.49
C PRO A 416 25.02 -5.29 25.50
N GLY A 417 24.28 -4.43 26.19
CA GLY A 417 24.51 -2.99 26.26
C GLY A 417 23.91 -2.18 25.09
N GLN A 418 23.31 -2.83 24.08
CA GLN A 418 22.61 -2.19 22.96
C GLN A 418 21.08 -2.25 23.08
N GLU A 419 20.53 -2.66 24.23
CA GLU A 419 19.09 -2.84 24.45
C GLU A 419 18.30 -1.54 24.24
N ARG A 420 18.93 -0.39 24.52
CA ARG A 420 18.36 0.94 24.28
C ARG A 420 18.47 1.41 22.83
N SER A 421 19.35 0.81 22.03
CA SER A 421 19.55 1.19 20.63
C SER A 421 18.44 0.63 19.76
N ARG A 422 17.47 1.49 19.43
CA ARG A 422 16.31 1.13 18.60
C ARG A 422 16.65 0.87 17.14
N SER A 423 17.82 1.33 16.69
CA SER A 423 18.32 1.11 15.33
C SER A 423 19.24 -0.11 15.23
N PHE A 424 19.49 -0.83 16.33
CA PHE A 424 20.30 -2.04 16.32
C PHE A 424 19.67 -3.11 15.40
N PRO A 425 20.45 -3.81 14.56
CA PRO A 425 19.93 -4.73 13.56
C PRO A 425 19.49 -6.08 14.15
N ALA A 426 18.42 -6.08 14.96
CA ALA A 426 17.79 -7.28 15.54
C ALA A 426 16.32 -7.47 15.13
N TYR A 427 15.91 -6.84 14.02
CA TYR A 427 14.57 -6.93 13.43
C TYR A 427 14.55 -7.91 12.24
N HIS A 428 15.27 -9.03 12.36
CA HIS A 428 15.31 -10.04 11.31
C HIS A 428 15.24 -11.46 11.86
N LEU A 429 14.70 -12.34 11.01
CA LEU A 429 14.67 -13.78 11.18
C LEU A 429 15.48 -14.40 10.04
N THR A 430 16.51 -15.15 10.34
CA THR A 430 17.28 -15.88 9.34
C THR A 430 16.59 -17.21 9.06
N LEU A 431 16.27 -17.46 7.79
CA LEU A 431 15.77 -18.73 7.28
C LEU A 431 16.86 -19.41 6.46
N ARG A 432 17.37 -20.53 6.95
CA ARG A 432 18.29 -21.40 6.22
C ARG A 432 17.54 -22.61 5.70
N LEU A 433 17.55 -22.79 4.39
CA LEU A 433 16.95 -23.91 3.68
C LEU A 433 18.06 -24.88 3.30
N ALA A 434 17.98 -26.12 3.76
CA ALA A 434 18.88 -27.18 3.36
C ALA A 434 18.12 -28.30 2.64
N ILE A 435 18.60 -28.69 1.46
CA ILE A 435 18.07 -29.82 0.69
C ILE A 435 19.18 -30.85 0.58
N ARG A 436 19.00 -32.00 1.20
CA ARG A 436 19.93 -33.12 1.18
C ARG A 436 19.47 -34.17 0.20
N ASN A 437 20.42 -34.67 -0.59
CA ASN A 437 20.22 -35.84 -1.41
C ASN A 437 20.55 -37.09 -0.61
N LEU A 438 19.58 -37.98 -0.43
CA LEU A 438 19.79 -39.28 0.22
C LEU A 438 20.23 -40.34 -0.78
N SER A 439 20.21 -40.02 -2.08
CA SER A 439 20.66 -40.88 -3.17
C SER A 439 22.14 -40.64 -3.47
N PRO A 440 22.89 -41.69 -3.88
CA PRO A 440 24.26 -41.53 -4.40
C PRO A 440 24.29 -40.90 -5.81
N GLU A 441 23.16 -40.73 -6.48
CA GLU A 441 23.09 -40.14 -7.82
C GLU A 441 23.04 -38.62 -7.80
N ASN A 442 23.70 -37.98 -8.77
CA ASN A 442 23.60 -36.53 -8.97
C ASN A 442 22.23 -36.17 -9.55
N ARG A 443 21.64 -35.08 -9.04
CA ARG A 443 20.32 -34.60 -9.47
C ARG A 443 20.33 -33.09 -9.64
N GLN A 444 19.30 -32.57 -10.29
CA GLN A 444 19.03 -31.13 -10.38
C GLN A 444 17.78 -30.84 -9.56
N VAL A 445 17.83 -29.79 -8.74
CA VAL A 445 16.70 -29.38 -7.90
C VAL A 445 16.44 -27.89 -8.05
N ALA A 446 15.17 -27.51 -8.13
CA ALA A 446 14.70 -26.15 -7.98
C ALA A 446 13.62 -26.11 -6.91
N TYR A 447 13.48 -24.98 -6.23
CA TYR A 447 12.44 -24.79 -5.22
C TYR A 447 11.69 -23.48 -5.40
N GLN A 448 10.53 -23.44 -4.74
CA GLN A 448 9.69 -22.26 -4.64
C GLN A 448 9.57 -21.85 -3.17
N LEU A 449 9.74 -20.56 -2.91
CA LEU A 449 9.59 -19.95 -1.59
C LEU A 449 8.64 -18.76 -1.67
N ASP A 450 7.62 -18.77 -0.82
CA ASP A 450 6.66 -17.67 -0.72
C ASP A 450 7.11 -16.61 0.29
N GLY A 451 6.58 -15.40 0.10
CA GLY A 451 6.85 -14.24 0.91
C GLY A 451 6.03 -14.17 2.20
N PRO A 452 6.06 -13.01 2.86
CA PRO A 452 5.24 -12.74 4.03
C PRO A 452 3.77 -12.48 3.64
N THR A 453 2.86 -12.70 4.59
CA THR A 453 1.42 -12.49 4.44
C THR A 453 0.84 -11.67 5.61
N GLY A 454 -0.11 -10.80 5.27
CA GLY A 454 -0.91 -10.01 6.21
C GLY A 454 -0.17 -9.00 7.10
N LEU A 455 0.59 -8.11 6.45
CA LEU A 455 1.18 -6.93 7.09
C LEU A 455 0.09 -5.97 7.61
N PRO A 456 0.33 -5.17 8.67
CA PRO A 456 -0.71 -4.33 9.25
C PRO A 456 -1.18 -3.24 8.28
N THR A 457 -2.49 -2.98 8.29
CA THR A 457 -3.09 -1.80 7.64
C THR A 457 -3.31 -0.73 8.69
N GLU A 458 -2.88 0.50 8.43
CA GLU A 458 -2.97 1.61 9.40
C GLU A 458 -4.40 1.94 9.84
N GLY A 459 -5.36 1.67 8.96
CA GLY A 459 -6.77 1.96 9.15
C GLY A 459 -7.50 1.92 7.82
N ARG A 460 -8.51 1.04 7.68
CA ARG A 460 -9.20 0.86 6.39
C ARG A 460 -9.74 2.15 5.76
N TRP A 461 -10.22 3.11 6.56
CA TRP A 461 -10.99 4.27 6.07
C TRP A 461 -10.18 5.56 5.86
N TYR A 462 -8.91 5.59 6.30
CA TYR A 462 -8.04 6.79 6.19
C TYR A 462 -6.63 6.49 5.72
N ALA A 463 -6.18 5.24 5.76
CA ALA A 463 -4.79 4.93 5.43
C ALA A 463 -4.51 5.25 3.96
N ILE A 464 -3.43 6.01 3.75
CA ILE A 464 -2.97 6.40 2.42
C ILE A 464 -1.46 6.20 2.41
N LYS A 465 -1.00 5.39 1.47
CA LYS A 465 0.44 5.17 1.27
C LYS A 465 0.96 6.04 0.12
N VAL A 466 2.16 6.58 0.33
CA VAL A 466 2.90 7.33 -0.68
C VAL A 466 3.86 6.39 -1.38
N GLY A 467 3.86 6.41 -2.71
CA GLY A 467 4.89 5.74 -3.49
C GLY A 467 5.68 6.71 -4.39
N PRO A 468 6.66 6.20 -5.13
CA PRO A 468 7.62 7.01 -5.89
C PRO A 468 7.00 7.72 -7.10
N GLY A 469 5.93 7.16 -7.65
CA GLY A 469 5.22 7.69 -8.82
C GLY A 469 3.96 8.51 -8.47
N TRP A 470 3.32 9.06 -9.50
CA TRP A 470 2.04 9.78 -9.39
C TRP A 470 0.79 8.89 -9.25
N GLY A 471 0.95 7.57 -9.40
CA GLY A 471 -0.15 6.61 -9.29
C GLY A 471 -0.58 6.36 -7.85
N GLY A 472 -1.79 5.80 -7.67
CA GLY A 472 -2.27 5.33 -6.38
C GLY A 472 -1.50 4.09 -5.90
N TYR A 473 -1.08 4.10 -4.64
CA TYR A 473 -0.42 2.97 -3.98
C TYR A 473 -1.39 2.29 -3.01
N GLY A 474 -1.18 0.99 -2.84
CA GLY A 474 -1.94 0.17 -1.92
C GLY A 474 -1.46 0.30 -0.49
N LEU A 475 -2.18 -0.35 0.43
CA LEU A 475 -1.72 -0.46 1.81
C LEU A 475 -0.71 -1.60 2.01
N ARG A 476 -0.67 -2.55 1.07
CA ARG A 476 0.26 -3.69 1.03
C ARG A 476 0.83 -3.85 -0.38
N ASP A 477 1.88 -3.12 -0.69
CA ASP A 477 2.53 -3.19 -2.01
C ASP A 477 3.67 -4.20 -2.01
N VAL A 478 4.07 -4.68 -3.17
CA VAL A 478 5.24 -5.56 -3.30
C VAL A 478 6.45 -4.74 -3.72
N ALA A 479 7.47 -4.71 -2.88
CA ALA A 479 8.73 -4.03 -3.14
C ALA A 479 9.79 -5.03 -3.62
N VAL A 480 10.56 -4.65 -4.63
CA VAL A 480 11.67 -5.43 -5.16
C VAL A 480 12.87 -4.55 -5.45
N ALA A 481 14.07 -5.01 -5.12
CA ALA A 481 15.31 -4.33 -5.44
C ALA A 481 16.34 -5.28 -6.04
N TRP A 482 17.20 -4.72 -6.88
CA TRP A 482 18.24 -5.42 -7.60
C TRP A 482 19.60 -4.82 -7.25
N HIS A 483 20.63 -5.65 -7.20
CA HIS A 483 22.00 -5.17 -7.24
C HIS A 483 22.22 -4.43 -8.57
N GLY A 484 22.81 -3.22 -8.51
CA GLY A 484 22.90 -2.31 -9.65
C GLY A 484 21.91 -1.14 -9.63
N GLY A 485 21.00 -1.08 -8.64
CA GLY A 485 20.25 0.13 -8.30
C GLY A 485 18.83 0.23 -8.87
N ARG A 486 18.32 -0.82 -9.54
CA ARG A 486 16.90 -0.91 -9.90
C ARG A 486 16.09 -1.20 -8.63
N TRP A 487 15.09 -0.37 -8.35
CA TRP A 487 14.11 -0.59 -7.28
C TRP A 487 12.71 -0.30 -7.83
N ASP A 488 11.79 -1.23 -7.60
CA ASP A 488 10.40 -1.13 -8.04
C ASP A 488 9.45 -1.37 -6.87
N LEU A 489 8.32 -0.67 -6.89
CA LEU A 489 7.22 -0.83 -5.94
C LEU A 489 5.92 -1.05 -6.72
N ILE A 490 5.36 -2.26 -6.62
CA ILE A 490 4.14 -2.62 -7.33
C ILE A 490 2.95 -2.44 -6.42
N SER A 491 2.10 -1.49 -6.81
CA SER A 491 0.84 -1.18 -6.13
C SER A 491 -0.06 -2.40 -6.03
N CYS A 492 -0.64 -2.65 -4.85
CA CYS A 492 -1.62 -3.72 -4.66
C CYS A 492 -2.85 -3.59 -5.58
N TRP A 493 -3.15 -2.38 -6.07
CA TRP A 493 -4.21 -2.12 -7.03
C TRP A 493 -3.95 -2.84 -8.35
N ARG A 494 -2.70 -2.82 -8.82
CA ARG A 494 -2.28 -3.52 -10.04
C ARG A 494 -2.28 -5.03 -9.86
N ILE A 495 -1.94 -5.48 -8.65
CA ILE A 495 -1.98 -6.89 -8.26
C ILE A 495 -3.43 -7.38 -8.18
N ALA A 496 -4.35 -6.55 -7.68
CA ALA A 496 -5.78 -6.84 -7.64
C ALA A 496 -6.38 -7.02 -9.04
N ASP A 497 -5.89 -6.25 -10.02
CA ASP A 497 -6.25 -6.35 -11.44
C ASP A 497 -5.55 -7.52 -12.18
N ASP A 498 -4.86 -8.42 -11.45
CA ASP A 498 -4.08 -9.55 -11.98
C ASP A 498 -3.01 -9.16 -13.02
N ARG A 499 -2.51 -7.91 -12.96
CA ARG A 499 -1.42 -7.40 -13.81
C ARG A 499 -0.07 -7.58 -13.13
N LEU A 500 0.33 -8.84 -12.97
CA LEU A 500 1.52 -9.25 -12.22
C LEU A 500 2.78 -9.19 -13.11
N PRO A 501 3.79 -8.35 -12.81
CA PRO A 501 5.08 -8.43 -13.47
C PRO A 501 5.79 -9.74 -13.11
N LEU A 502 6.47 -10.32 -14.08
CA LEU A 502 7.44 -11.40 -13.84
C LEU A 502 8.83 -10.77 -13.86
N TRP A 503 9.54 -10.87 -12.75
CA TRP A 503 10.91 -10.40 -12.68
C TRP A 503 11.88 -11.56 -12.78
N ARG A 504 12.86 -11.45 -13.66
CA ARG A 504 13.92 -12.45 -13.83
C ARG A 504 15.26 -11.83 -13.51
N GLU A 505 16.17 -12.64 -13.00
CA GLU A 505 17.57 -12.26 -12.93
C GLU A 505 18.14 -12.26 -14.36
N GLU A 506 18.88 -11.21 -14.67
CA GLU A 506 19.63 -11.04 -15.92
C GLU A 506 21.10 -10.83 -15.57
N ALA A 507 22.01 -11.09 -16.50
CA ALA A 507 23.45 -10.97 -16.25
C ALA A 507 23.82 -9.60 -15.64
N GLY A 508 24.26 -9.62 -14.37
CA GLY A 508 24.64 -8.42 -13.62
C GLY A 508 23.51 -7.71 -12.85
N GLN A 509 22.26 -8.21 -12.93
CA GLN A 509 21.10 -7.76 -12.16
C GLN A 509 20.55 -8.93 -11.34
N SER A 510 21.16 -9.15 -10.17
CA SER A 510 20.71 -10.12 -9.19
C SER A 510 19.76 -9.48 -8.18
N LEU A 511 18.82 -10.27 -7.66
CA LEU A 511 17.86 -9.86 -6.65
C LEU A 511 18.58 -9.53 -5.33
N ARG A 512 18.38 -8.30 -4.85
CA ARG A 512 18.85 -7.84 -3.54
C ARG A 512 17.81 -8.11 -2.45
N TYR A 513 16.55 -7.82 -2.73
CA TYR A 513 15.43 -8.21 -1.86
C TYR A 513 14.10 -8.21 -2.60
N VAL A 514 13.12 -8.94 -2.06
CA VAL A 514 11.71 -8.84 -2.43
C VAL A 514 10.83 -8.99 -1.19
N GLY A 515 9.67 -8.34 -1.14
CA GLY A 515 8.72 -8.57 -0.06
C GLY A 515 7.54 -7.61 -0.09
N VAL A 516 6.83 -7.54 1.02
CA VAL A 516 5.63 -6.71 1.16
C VAL A 516 5.98 -5.48 1.98
N ASP A 517 5.47 -4.35 1.51
CA ASP A 517 5.76 -3.02 2.02
C ASP A 517 4.45 -2.33 2.40
N ALA A 518 4.26 -2.08 3.69
CA ALA A 518 3.12 -1.32 4.23
C ALA A 518 3.50 0.16 4.41
N GLN A 519 2.70 0.95 5.12
CA GLN A 519 3.01 2.37 5.34
C GLN A 519 4.22 2.55 6.28
N TYR A 520 4.17 1.97 7.48
CA TYR A 520 5.21 2.13 8.51
C TYR A 520 6.11 0.91 8.73
N PHE A 521 5.72 -0.24 8.17
CA PHE A 521 6.43 -1.51 8.34
C PHE A 521 6.69 -2.15 6.98
N SER A 522 7.74 -2.96 6.92
CA SER A 522 8.05 -3.79 5.76
C SER A 522 8.49 -5.16 6.24
N VAL A 523 8.15 -6.17 5.44
CA VAL A 523 8.69 -7.51 5.60
C VAL A 523 9.28 -7.94 4.27
N VAL A 524 10.60 -8.14 4.22
CA VAL A 524 11.33 -8.44 2.98
C VAL A 524 12.30 -9.59 3.17
N LEU A 525 12.42 -10.42 2.13
CA LEU A 525 13.38 -11.50 1.99
C LEU A 525 14.65 -10.97 1.34
N LEU A 526 15.79 -11.08 2.02
CA LEU A 526 17.11 -10.75 1.52
C LEU A 526 17.93 -12.04 1.31
N PRO A 527 18.09 -12.54 0.08
CA PRO A 527 18.92 -13.71 -0.19
C PRO A 527 20.39 -13.45 0.17
N GLN A 528 20.99 -14.28 1.02
CA GLN A 528 22.39 -14.19 1.43
C GLN A 528 23.28 -14.99 0.48
N LYS A 529 23.56 -14.41 -0.70
CA LYS A 529 24.36 -15.06 -1.74
C LYS A 529 25.86 -14.94 -1.47
N PRO A 530 26.65 -16.02 -1.62
CA PRO A 530 28.11 -15.94 -1.50
C PRO A 530 28.75 -14.94 -2.48
N ASP A 531 28.30 -14.95 -3.74
CA ASP A 531 28.54 -13.89 -4.71
C ASP A 531 27.25 -13.08 -4.88
N PRO A 532 27.23 -11.77 -4.56
CA PRO A 532 26.08 -10.92 -4.78
C PRO A 532 25.56 -10.96 -6.21
N LYS A 533 26.40 -11.26 -7.21
CA LYS A 533 26.00 -11.32 -8.62
C LYS A 533 25.49 -12.70 -9.06
N ALA A 534 25.56 -13.72 -8.20
CA ALA A 534 25.09 -15.05 -8.54
C ALA A 534 23.60 -15.06 -8.88
N GLU A 535 23.25 -15.80 -9.92
CA GLU A 535 21.86 -16.02 -10.31
C GLU A 535 21.29 -17.19 -9.49
N TRP A 536 20.31 -16.88 -8.63
CA TRP A 536 19.56 -17.87 -7.85
C TRP A 536 18.14 -18.05 -8.35
N PHE A 537 17.54 -17.01 -8.93
CA PHE A 537 16.10 -16.97 -9.20
C PHE A 537 15.80 -16.97 -10.68
N TYR A 538 15.06 -17.99 -11.11
CA TYR A 538 14.46 -18.00 -12.44
C TYR A 538 13.38 -16.92 -12.54
N VAL A 539 12.53 -16.82 -11.51
CA VAL A 539 11.50 -15.77 -11.43
C VAL A 539 11.23 -15.34 -9.99
N ALA A 540 11.05 -14.03 -9.81
CA ALA A 540 10.39 -13.42 -8.68
C ALA A 540 9.10 -12.76 -9.19
N GLN A 541 7.99 -12.95 -8.49
CA GLN A 541 6.71 -12.36 -8.89
C GLN A 541 5.89 -11.92 -7.65
N PRO A 542 5.07 -10.85 -7.77
CA PRO A 542 4.09 -10.55 -6.75
C PRO A 542 2.96 -11.59 -6.80
N LEU A 543 2.36 -11.85 -5.65
CA LEU A 543 1.21 -12.70 -5.50
C LEU A 543 0.05 -11.89 -4.93
N ARG A 544 -1.15 -12.17 -5.43
CA ARG A 544 -2.39 -11.82 -4.76
C ARG A 544 -2.73 -12.95 -3.80
N VAL A 545 -2.95 -12.62 -2.54
CA VAL A 545 -3.43 -13.57 -1.52
C VAL A 545 -4.81 -13.10 -1.06
N GLY A 546 -5.73 -14.04 -0.87
CA GLY A 546 -7.09 -13.73 -0.46
C GLY A 546 -7.97 -13.04 -1.54
N PRO A 547 -9.24 -12.77 -1.20
CA PRO A 547 -10.22 -12.22 -2.12
C PRO A 547 -10.01 -10.72 -2.40
N VAL A 548 -10.24 -10.30 -3.65
CA VAL A 548 -10.31 -8.87 -4.00
C VAL A 548 -11.68 -8.33 -3.66
N ARG A 549 -11.73 -7.24 -2.90
CA ARG A 549 -12.94 -6.44 -2.74
C ARG A 549 -12.95 -5.35 -3.81
N PRO A 550 -13.90 -5.33 -4.77
CA PRO A 550 -13.91 -4.36 -5.85
C PRO A 550 -13.91 -2.90 -5.37
N ASP A 551 -14.62 -2.61 -4.29
CA ASP A 551 -14.71 -1.28 -3.70
C ASP A 551 -13.44 -0.87 -2.92
N TRP A 552 -12.56 -1.83 -2.61
CA TRP A 552 -11.39 -1.66 -1.74
C TRP A 552 -10.15 -2.36 -2.28
N LYS A 553 -9.83 -2.14 -3.55
CA LYS A 553 -8.60 -2.71 -4.16
C LYS A 553 -7.32 -2.34 -3.41
N SER A 554 -7.29 -1.19 -2.73
CA SER A 554 -6.19 -0.73 -1.88
C SER A 554 -5.92 -1.62 -0.65
N LEU A 555 -6.88 -2.44 -0.23
CA LEU A 555 -6.79 -3.40 0.87
C LEU A 555 -6.49 -4.82 0.41
N THR A 556 -6.21 -5.02 -0.88
CA THR A 556 -5.89 -6.36 -1.40
C THR A 556 -4.67 -6.92 -0.70
N ASN A 557 -4.77 -8.15 -0.21
CA ASN A 557 -3.66 -8.82 0.42
C ASN A 557 -2.69 -9.27 -0.67
N THR A 558 -1.40 -8.99 -0.43
CA THR A 558 -0.35 -9.28 -1.38
C THR A 558 0.78 -10.01 -0.68
N SER A 559 1.50 -10.79 -1.47
CA SER A 559 2.73 -11.46 -1.09
C SER A 559 3.67 -11.48 -2.29
N CYS A 560 4.74 -12.26 -2.22
CA CYS A 560 5.62 -12.52 -3.35
C CYS A 560 5.98 -14.00 -3.40
N ARG A 561 6.53 -14.42 -4.54
CA ARG A 561 7.01 -15.79 -4.76
C ARG A 561 8.33 -15.75 -5.48
N LEU A 562 9.27 -16.54 -4.96
CA LEU A 562 10.58 -16.78 -5.53
C LEU A 562 10.62 -18.21 -6.05
N VAL A 563 11.03 -18.39 -7.30
CA VAL A 563 11.31 -19.69 -7.90
C VAL A 563 12.77 -19.69 -8.32
N THR A 564 13.52 -20.67 -7.84
CA THR A 564 14.93 -20.75 -8.15
C THR A 564 15.20 -21.28 -9.56
N VAL A 565 16.41 -21.02 -10.06
CA VAL A 565 16.98 -21.84 -11.12
C VAL A 565 17.20 -23.27 -10.62
N GLU A 566 17.51 -24.19 -11.53
CA GLU A 566 17.94 -25.54 -11.17
C GLU A 566 19.39 -25.50 -10.66
N PHE A 567 19.59 -26.08 -9.49
CA PHE A 567 20.90 -26.24 -8.87
C PHE A 567 21.35 -27.71 -8.91
N PRO A 568 22.62 -27.95 -9.24
CA PRO A 568 23.18 -29.29 -9.18
C PRO A 568 23.28 -29.71 -7.72
N LEU A 569 22.71 -30.87 -7.41
CA LEU A 569 22.76 -31.50 -6.11
C LEU A 569 23.51 -32.83 -6.25
N ALA A 570 24.74 -32.87 -5.71
CA ALA A 570 25.58 -34.05 -5.77
C ALA A 570 24.95 -35.24 -5.03
N GLY A 571 25.34 -36.46 -5.40
CA GLY A 571 25.01 -37.67 -4.65
C GLY A 571 25.50 -37.57 -3.20
N ASN A 572 24.61 -37.86 -2.24
CA ASN A 572 24.85 -37.65 -0.80
C ASN A 572 25.26 -36.20 -0.43
N GLY A 573 25.04 -35.25 -1.33
CA GLY A 573 25.36 -33.85 -1.14
C GLY A 573 24.22 -33.05 -0.51
N GLU A 574 24.50 -31.78 -0.24
CA GLU A 574 23.55 -30.83 0.35
C GLU A 574 23.62 -29.49 -0.39
N LEU A 575 22.44 -28.90 -0.62
CA LEU A 575 22.28 -27.53 -1.10
C LEU A 575 21.78 -26.67 0.06
N ILE A 576 22.51 -25.62 0.42
CA ILE A 576 22.13 -24.70 1.49
C ILE A 576 21.94 -23.29 0.92
N HIS A 577 20.76 -22.72 1.10
CA HIS A 577 20.49 -21.31 0.82
C HIS A 577 19.98 -20.60 2.06
N GLU A 578 20.47 -19.39 2.28
CA GLU A 578 20.12 -18.58 3.44
C GLU A 578 19.40 -17.29 3.02
N TYR A 579 18.37 -16.93 3.78
CA TYR A 579 17.55 -15.75 3.60
C TYR A 579 17.49 -14.99 4.92
N GLN A 580 17.85 -13.72 4.90
CA GLN A 580 17.57 -12.83 6.00
C GLN A 580 16.19 -12.20 5.77
N ILE A 581 15.24 -12.46 6.66
CA ILE A 581 13.90 -11.88 6.61
C ILE A 581 13.89 -10.65 7.51
N PHE A 582 13.98 -9.45 6.95
CA PHE A 582 13.73 -8.23 7.72
C PHE A 582 12.22 -8.13 7.99
N ALA A 583 11.82 -7.91 9.23
CA ALA A 583 10.43 -7.71 9.64
C ALA A 583 10.38 -6.61 10.69
N GLY A 584 10.16 -5.37 10.28
CA GLY A 584 10.32 -4.26 11.21
C GLY A 584 9.89 -2.88 10.72
N PRO A 585 10.08 -1.86 11.58
CA PRO A 585 9.68 -0.48 11.30
C PRO A 585 10.59 0.18 10.28
N LYS A 586 10.01 1.08 9.47
CA LYS A 586 10.73 1.82 8.44
C LYS A 586 11.53 3.00 8.98
N ARG A 587 12.53 2.73 9.82
CA ARG A 587 13.44 3.74 10.36
C ARG A 587 14.68 3.86 9.46
N PRO A 588 15.04 5.04 8.94
CA PRO A 588 16.19 5.20 8.04
C PRO A 588 17.51 4.64 8.59
N ALA A 589 17.79 4.88 9.87
CA ALA A 589 18.99 4.37 10.53
C ALA A 589 19.00 2.83 10.63
N LEU A 590 17.86 2.20 10.95
CA LEU A 590 17.72 0.74 11.02
C LEU A 590 17.85 0.12 9.63
N LEU A 591 17.09 0.63 8.65
CA LEU A 591 17.07 0.13 7.27
C LEU A 591 18.44 0.23 6.60
N SER A 592 19.27 1.18 7.01
CA SER A 592 20.64 1.32 6.53
C SER A 592 21.50 0.07 6.79
N HIS A 593 21.29 -0.60 7.92
CA HIS A 593 22.04 -1.83 8.26
C HIS A 593 21.71 -3.00 7.33
N TYR A 594 20.53 -2.97 6.70
CA TYR A 594 20.04 -4.01 5.79
C TYR A 594 20.09 -3.59 4.32
N GLY A 595 20.55 -2.38 4.00
CA GLY A 595 20.52 -1.86 2.62
C GLY A 595 19.10 -1.63 2.07
N LEU A 596 18.15 -1.24 2.94
CA LEU A 596 16.72 -1.09 2.64
C LEU A 596 16.24 0.38 2.63
N ARG A 597 17.14 1.34 2.42
CA ARG A 597 16.83 2.79 2.55
C ARG A 597 15.72 3.25 1.60
N GLU A 598 15.58 2.60 0.46
CA GLU A 598 14.62 2.94 -0.60
C GLU A 598 13.17 2.64 -0.21
N LEU A 599 12.93 1.84 0.84
CA LEU A 599 11.58 1.56 1.35
C LEU A 599 10.90 2.79 1.99
N VAL A 600 11.67 3.84 2.30
CA VAL A 600 11.15 5.11 2.84
C VAL A 600 11.01 6.13 1.72
N VAL A 601 9.78 6.38 1.28
CA VAL A 601 9.49 7.27 0.15
C VAL A 601 8.95 8.62 0.62
N TYR A 602 9.81 9.64 0.67
CA TYR A 602 9.44 11.01 1.05
C TYR A 602 8.74 11.81 -0.08
N GLY A 603 8.66 11.26 -1.28
CA GLY A 603 8.12 11.94 -2.45
C GLY A 603 9.04 13.05 -3.00
N TRP A 604 8.46 14.02 -3.69
CA TRP A 604 9.17 14.95 -4.57
C TRP A 604 9.98 16.02 -3.83
N PHE A 605 9.47 16.47 -2.70
CA PHE A 605 10.10 17.46 -1.85
C PHE A 605 10.89 16.79 -0.72
N TRP A 606 11.55 15.66 -1.01
CA TRP A 606 12.36 14.91 -0.05
C TRP A 606 13.45 15.78 0.58
N TRP A 607 14.04 16.70 -0.20
CA TRP A 607 15.06 17.65 0.25
C TRP A 607 14.54 18.67 1.28
N VAL A 608 13.22 18.85 1.37
CA VAL A 608 12.56 19.60 2.46
C VAL A 608 12.18 18.65 3.59
N ALA A 609 11.54 17.52 3.26
CA ALA A 609 11.01 16.58 4.23
C ALA A 609 12.08 16.04 5.18
N ILE A 610 13.26 15.66 4.65
CA ILE A 610 14.35 15.08 5.45
C ILE A 610 14.89 16.09 6.48
N PRO A 611 15.29 17.33 6.11
CA PRO A 611 15.68 18.33 7.11
C PRO A 611 14.60 18.64 8.13
N MET A 612 13.32 18.73 7.72
CA MET A 612 12.23 18.99 8.65
C MET A 612 12.05 17.88 9.68
N LEU A 613 12.16 16.60 9.25
CA LEU A 613 12.15 15.46 10.17
C LEU A 613 13.33 15.48 11.12
N TRP A 614 14.52 15.80 10.62
CA TRP A 614 15.70 15.94 11.47
C TRP A 614 15.50 16.99 12.56
N ILE A 615 14.98 18.18 12.21
CA ILE A 615 14.64 19.21 13.21
C ILE A 615 13.53 18.72 14.15
N LEU A 616 12.49 18.07 13.63
CA LEU A 616 11.38 17.56 14.43
C LEU A 616 11.86 16.56 15.49
N HIS A 617 12.69 15.60 15.08
CA HIS A 617 13.30 14.60 15.97
C HIS A 617 14.24 15.25 16.97
N PHE A 618 15.01 16.26 16.56
CA PHE A 618 15.84 17.04 17.47
C PHE A 618 15.01 17.76 18.55
N LEU A 619 13.92 18.45 18.15
CA LEU A 619 13.03 19.12 19.10
C LEU A 619 12.37 18.13 20.06
N HIS A 620 11.92 16.99 19.53
CA HIS A 620 11.37 15.91 20.33
C HIS A 620 12.41 15.36 21.32
N ASP A 621 13.56 14.90 20.85
CA ASP A 621 14.53 14.15 21.66
C ASP A 621 15.32 15.02 22.65
N TYR A 622 15.45 16.33 22.41
CA TYR A 622 16.28 17.22 23.23
C TYR A 622 15.55 18.39 23.91
N VAL A 623 14.36 18.78 23.43
CA VAL A 623 13.69 20.01 23.92
C VAL A 623 12.40 19.71 24.67
N VAL A 624 11.45 19.02 24.04
CA VAL A 624 10.07 18.89 24.55
C VAL A 624 9.64 17.46 24.91
N PHE A 625 10.34 16.43 24.41
CA PHE A 625 10.02 15.01 24.63
C PHE A 625 8.57 14.62 24.26
N ASN A 626 7.96 15.39 23.33
CA ASN A 626 6.59 15.19 22.86
C ASN A 626 6.45 15.67 21.40
N TYR A 627 5.93 14.82 20.52
CA TYR A 627 5.84 15.11 19.09
C TYR A 627 4.82 16.20 18.74
N GLY A 628 3.69 16.28 19.45
CA GLY A 628 2.69 17.33 19.23
C GLY A 628 3.26 18.72 19.51
N LEU A 629 3.97 18.87 20.63
CA LEU A 629 4.67 20.11 20.97
C LEU A 629 5.84 20.39 20.01
N ALA A 630 6.56 19.35 19.57
CA ALA A 630 7.65 19.50 18.61
C ALA A 630 7.15 20.01 17.26
N ILE A 631 5.98 19.57 16.78
CA ILE A 631 5.33 20.08 15.56
C ILE A 631 4.98 21.56 15.71
N ILE A 632 4.40 21.96 16.85
CA ILE A 632 4.06 23.37 17.12
C ILE A 632 5.33 24.24 17.10
N LEU A 633 6.39 23.80 17.78
CA LEU A 633 7.66 24.53 17.85
C LEU A 633 8.36 24.59 16.48
N LEU A 634 8.38 23.49 15.72
CA LEU A 634 8.86 23.47 14.34
C LEU A 634 8.11 24.49 13.48
N THR A 635 6.79 24.56 13.64
CA THR A 635 5.94 25.51 12.92
C THR A 635 6.35 26.95 13.22
N VAL A 636 6.56 27.29 14.49
CA VAL A 636 7.01 28.62 14.92
C VAL A 636 8.38 28.96 14.34
N ILE A 637 9.35 28.02 14.38
CA ILE A 637 10.70 28.22 13.82
C ILE A 637 10.65 28.50 12.32
N VAL A 638 9.92 27.69 11.56
CA VAL A 638 9.78 27.88 10.11
C VAL A 638 9.09 29.21 9.80
N ARG A 639 8.03 29.55 10.55
CA ARG A 639 7.31 30.81 10.38
C ARG A 639 8.16 32.03 10.72
N LEU A 640 8.99 31.96 11.76
CA LEU A 640 9.97 32.99 12.09
C LEU A 640 11.01 33.19 10.98
N ALA A 641 11.51 32.10 10.40
CA ALA A 641 12.43 32.17 9.26
C ALA A 641 11.79 32.81 8.01
N MET A 642 10.48 32.59 7.81
CA MET A 642 9.72 33.17 6.70
C MET A 642 9.19 34.59 6.97
N PHE A 643 9.22 35.07 8.21
CA PHE A 643 8.73 36.39 8.62
C PHE A 643 9.19 37.57 7.73
N PRO A 644 10.48 37.71 7.32
CA PRO A 644 10.87 38.83 6.47
C PRO A 644 10.16 38.84 5.11
N LEU A 645 9.82 37.66 4.60
CA LEU A 645 9.08 37.50 3.35
C LEU A 645 7.58 37.75 3.56
N SER A 646 7.00 37.21 4.64
CA SER A 646 5.60 37.45 5.03
C SER A 646 5.33 38.94 5.26
N LYS A 647 6.25 39.67 5.91
CA LYS A 647 6.16 41.12 6.10
C LYS A 647 6.09 41.88 4.76
N LYS A 648 6.93 41.51 3.78
CA LYS A 648 6.90 42.12 2.43
C LYS A 648 5.56 41.87 1.74
N GLN A 649 5.00 40.68 1.89
CA GLN A 649 3.70 40.32 1.33
C GLN A 649 2.55 41.10 1.98
N ALA A 650 2.55 41.23 3.31
CA ALA A 650 1.53 41.98 4.03
C ALA A 650 1.54 43.48 3.67
N LEU A 651 2.71 44.07 3.49
CA LEU A 651 2.85 45.44 2.99
C LEU A 651 2.32 45.60 1.56
N ALA A 652 2.60 44.63 0.69
CA ALA A 652 2.03 44.63 -0.67
C ALA A 652 0.49 44.54 -0.62
N ALA A 653 -0.08 43.67 0.23
CA ALA A 653 -1.53 43.56 0.40
C ALA A 653 -2.17 44.87 0.91
N GLN A 654 -1.51 45.59 1.82
CA GLN A 654 -1.95 46.92 2.26
C GLN A 654 -1.90 47.96 1.12
N LYS A 655 -0.87 47.95 0.27
CA LYS A 655 -0.83 48.81 -0.92
C LYS A 655 -1.99 48.51 -1.88
N MET A 656 -2.34 47.25 -2.08
CA MET A 656 -3.51 46.89 -2.88
C MET A 656 -4.81 47.46 -2.30
N GLN A 657 -4.96 47.47 -0.97
CA GLN A 657 -6.11 48.10 -0.31
C GLN A 657 -6.23 49.61 -0.59
N GLN A 658 -5.10 50.31 -0.74
CA GLN A 658 -5.09 51.74 -1.10
C GLN A 658 -5.46 51.97 -2.57
N ILE A 659 -5.12 51.03 -3.46
CA ILE A 659 -5.38 51.13 -4.90
C ILE A 659 -6.82 50.67 -5.26
N GLN A 660 -7.48 49.91 -4.38
CA GLN A 660 -8.88 49.45 -4.53
C GLN A 660 -9.90 50.52 -4.98
N PRO A 661 -9.96 51.73 -4.40
CA PRO A 661 -10.92 52.76 -4.85
C PRO A 661 -10.64 53.23 -6.28
N GLU A 662 -9.38 53.39 -6.68
CA GLU A 662 -9.04 53.77 -8.06
C GLU A 662 -9.33 52.64 -9.05
N LEU A 663 -9.15 51.38 -8.63
CA LEU A 663 -9.58 50.23 -9.41
C LEU A 663 -11.09 50.26 -9.66
N LYS A 664 -11.91 50.52 -8.64
CA LYS A 664 -13.38 50.63 -8.80
C LYS A 664 -13.77 51.66 -9.85
N LEU A 665 -13.12 52.83 -9.84
CA LEU A 665 -13.36 53.87 -10.84
C LEU A 665 -13.02 53.42 -12.27
N ILE A 666 -11.95 52.62 -12.45
CA ILE A 666 -11.61 52.02 -13.75
C ILE A 666 -12.66 50.98 -14.16
N TYR A 667 -13.15 50.15 -13.22
CA TYR A 667 -14.19 49.17 -13.47
C TYR A 667 -15.51 49.83 -13.91
N GLU A 668 -15.90 50.93 -13.27
CA GLU A 668 -17.09 51.70 -13.63
C GLU A 668 -16.96 52.37 -15.02
N ARG A 669 -15.80 52.98 -15.30
CA ARG A 669 -15.55 53.66 -16.59
C ARG A 669 -15.49 52.72 -17.79
N TYR A 670 -14.93 51.51 -17.61
CA TYR A 670 -14.69 50.56 -18.71
C TYR A 670 -15.54 49.28 -18.58
N LYS A 671 -16.78 49.40 -18.11
CA LYS A 671 -17.69 48.26 -17.86
C LYS A 671 -17.92 47.38 -19.10
N ASN A 672 -17.92 47.99 -20.30
CA ASN A 672 -18.23 47.32 -21.57
C ASN A 672 -17.00 46.98 -22.42
N ASP A 673 -15.78 47.35 -22.00
CA ASP A 673 -14.54 47.09 -22.76
C ASP A 673 -13.48 46.39 -21.88
N PRO A 674 -13.45 45.04 -21.90
CA PRO A 674 -12.53 44.26 -21.07
C PRO A 674 -11.05 44.45 -21.46
N GLN A 675 -10.74 44.84 -22.71
CA GLN A 675 -9.36 45.04 -23.14
C GLN A 675 -8.80 46.37 -22.64
N GLN A 676 -9.57 47.46 -22.74
CA GLN A 676 -9.15 48.75 -22.18
C GLN A 676 -9.06 48.71 -20.66
N ARG A 677 -10.00 48.01 -20.00
CA ARG A 677 -9.97 47.78 -18.56
C ARG A 677 -8.65 47.12 -18.09
N LEU A 678 -8.19 46.10 -18.81
CA LEU A 678 -6.94 45.41 -18.47
C LEU A 678 -5.71 46.32 -18.63
N ARG A 679 -5.67 47.17 -19.68
CA ARG A 679 -4.56 48.11 -19.90
C ARG A 679 -4.52 49.21 -18.83
N ALA A 680 -5.66 49.83 -18.55
CA ALA A 680 -5.78 50.85 -17.51
C ALA A 680 -5.41 50.29 -16.12
N GLN A 681 -5.80 49.05 -15.81
CA GLN A 681 -5.40 48.35 -14.59
C GLN A 681 -3.87 48.13 -14.51
N GLN A 682 -3.22 47.76 -15.63
CA GLN A 682 -1.77 47.57 -15.66
C GLN A 682 -1.00 48.90 -15.52
N GLU A 683 -1.48 49.98 -16.13
CA GLU A 683 -0.91 51.33 -15.97
C GLU A 683 -1.02 51.82 -14.54
N LEU A 684 -2.18 51.60 -13.90
CA LEU A 684 -2.38 51.92 -12.49
C LEU A 684 -1.39 51.17 -11.60
N PHE A 685 -1.22 49.85 -11.80
CA PHE A 685 -0.22 49.07 -11.07
C PHE A 685 1.21 49.55 -11.29
N ARG A 686 1.57 49.96 -12.51
CA ARG A 686 2.88 50.57 -12.80
C ARG A 686 3.06 51.91 -12.08
N LYS A 687 2.05 52.78 -12.08
CA LYS A 687 2.07 54.09 -11.41
C LYS A 687 2.33 53.96 -9.91
N TYR A 688 1.71 52.97 -9.27
CA TYR A 688 1.88 52.70 -7.83
C TYR A 688 3.04 51.75 -7.52
N ASN A 689 3.85 51.38 -8.52
CA ASN A 689 4.94 50.40 -8.40
C ASN A 689 4.51 49.11 -7.66
N TYR A 690 3.31 48.63 -7.99
CA TYR A 690 2.67 47.47 -7.38
C TYR A 690 2.82 46.25 -8.29
N ASN A 691 3.39 45.17 -7.77
CA ASN A 691 3.51 43.91 -8.51
C ASN A 691 2.39 42.93 -8.08
N PRO A 692 1.42 42.62 -8.95
CA PRO A 692 0.33 41.69 -8.63
C PRO A 692 0.82 40.27 -8.34
N LEU A 693 1.99 39.86 -8.85
CA LEU A 693 2.59 38.54 -8.58
C LEU A 693 3.35 38.48 -7.23
N GLY A 694 3.59 39.62 -6.58
CA GLY A 694 4.26 39.65 -5.29
C GLY A 694 3.47 38.92 -4.18
N GLY A 695 2.14 38.87 -4.32
CA GLY A 695 1.24 38.18 -3.38
C GLY A 695 1.24 36.66 -3.50
N CYS A 696 1.40 36.12 -4.72
CA CYS A 696 1.39 34.66 -4.95
C CYS A 696 2.77 34.01 -4.75
N LEU A 697 3.84 34.81 -4.66
CA LEU A 697 5.21 34.30 -4.46
C LEU A 697 5.39 33.53 -3.15
N ILE A 698 4.75 33.97 -2.05
CA ILE A 698 4.78 33.20 -0.78
C ILE A 698 4.14 31.83 -0.96
N LEU A 699 3.04 31.76 -1.72
CA LEU A 699 2.25 30.53 -1.86
C LEU A 699 3.08 29.49 -2.61
N LEU A 700 3.79 29.92 -3.66
CA LEU A 700 4.72 29.08 -4.41
C LEU A 700 5.90 28.60 -3.57
N LEU A 701 6.45 29.42 -2.67
CA LEU A 701 7.53 29.00 -1.77
C LEU A 701 7.04 28.12 -0.62
N GLN A 702 5.83 28.40 -0.11
CA GLN A 702 5.20 27.66 0.98
C GLN A 702 4.75 26.27 0.54
N LEU A 703 4.35 26.10 -0.73
CA LEU A 703 3.83 24.83 -1.25
C LEU A 703 4.86 23.68 -1.11
N PRO A 704 6.13 23.80 -1.54
CA PRO A 704 7.18 22.81 -1.26
C PRO A 704 7.37 22.52 0.23
N ILE A 705 7.34 23.55 1.09
CA ILE A 705 7.51 23.41 2.54
C ILE A 705 6.35 22.61 3.13
N PHE A 706 5.13 22.96 2.74
CA PHE A 706 3.92 22.29 3.15
C PHE A 706 3.88 20.83 2.68
N ILE A 707 4.12 20.56 1.39
CA ILE A 707 4.11 19.19 0.87
C ILE A 707 5.25 18.38 1.50
N GLY A 708 6.43 18.97 1.69
CA GLY A 708 7.55 18.35 2.39
C GLY A 708 7.18 17.93 3.81
N LEU A 709 6.62 18.83 4.61
CA LEU A 709 6.17 18.53 5.96
C LEU A 709 5.04 17.49 5.99
N TYR A 710 4.05 17.63 5.10
CA TYR A 710 2.95 16.68 5.00
C TYR A 710 3.46 15.26 4.73
N ARG A 711 4.38 15.11 3.77
CA ARG A 711 5.01 13.82 3.47
C ARG A 711 5.87 13.32 4.61
N ALA A 712 6.63 14.20 5.26
CA ALA A 712 7.43 13.86 6.45
C ALA A 712 6.56 13.25 7.56
N LEU A 713 5.45 13.90 7.93
CA LEU A 713 4.58 13.45 9.00
C LEU A 713 3.87 12.12 8.66
N MET A 714 3.52 11.91 7.38
CA MET A 714 2.84 10.68 6.94
C MET A 714 3.75 9.45 6.90
N VAL A 715 5.04 9.64 6.62
CA VAL A 715 5.98 8.54 6.37
C VAL A 715 6.77 8.16 7.63
N ASP A 716 6.91 9.08 8.57
CA ASP A 716 7.70 8.84 9.78
C ASP A 716 6.98 7.93 10.78
N VAL A 717 7.56 6.74 10.99
CA VAL A 717 7.02 5.72 11.89
C VAL A 717 7.03 6.13 13.35
N GLU A 718 7.84 7.12 13.75
CA GLU A 718 7.88 7.59 15.15
C GLU A 718 6.65 8.40 15.54
N LEU A 719 5.93 8.98 14.57
CA LEU A 719 4.68 9.68 14.80
C LEU A 719 3.48 8.73 14.93
N ARG A 720 3.65 7.47 14.52
CA ARG A 720 2.62 6.44 14.66
C ARG A 720 2.34 6.20 16.14
N ALA A 721 1.07 6.30 16.53
CA ALA A 721 0.64 6.16 17.92
C ALA A 721 1.36 7.13 18.90
N ALA A 722 1.91 8.24 18.40
CA ALA A 722 2.44 9.30 19.22
C ALA A 722 1.28 10.19 19.72
N PRO A 723 1.19 10.50 21.03
CA PRO A 723 0.13 11.33 21.56
C PRO A 723 0.38 12.83 21.36
N LEU A 724 -0.69 13.61 21.21
CA LEU A 724 -0.60 15.08 21.08
C LEU A 724 0.02 15.76 22.32
N ILE A 725 -0.48 15.48 23.52
CA ILE A 725 0.01 16.07 24.80
C ILE A 725 0.26 14.97 25.83
N SER A 726 -0.69 14.06 26.00
CA SER A 726 -0.62 12.97 26.97
C SER A 726 -1.31 11.72 26.44
N THR A 727 -0.83 10.54 26.87
CA THR A 727 -1.45 9.24 26.60
C THR A 727 -2.84 9.10 27.24
N ALA A 728 -3.22 10.01 28.15
CA ALA A 728 -4.57 10.07 28.71
C ALA A 728 -5.61 10.53 27.68
N ILE A 729 -5.21 11.32 26.67
CA ILE A 729 -6.10 11.82 25.62
C ILE A 729 -6.24 10.74 24.54
N ARG A 730 -7.16 9.80 24.75
CA ARG A 730 -7.36 8.64 23.86
C ARG A 730 -7.82 8.98 22.45
N TRP A 731 -8.48 10.12 22.26
CA TRP A 731 -9.02 10.50 20.95
C TRP A 731 -7.97 11.13 20.01
N CYS A 732 -6.85 11.61 20.57
CA CYS A 732 -5.73 12.20 19.84
C CYS A 732 -4.41 11.58 20.33
N SER A 733 -4.40 10.25 20.41
CA SER A 733 -3.23 9.46 20.82
C SER A 733 -2.39 8.97 19.63
N ASP A 734 -2.71 9.41 18.41
CA ASP A 734 -2.01 9.04 17.18
C ASP A 734 -1.92 10.26 16.25
N LEU A 735 -0.72 10.87 16.18
CA LEU A 735 -0.44 12.03 15.33
C LEU A 735 -0.39 11.68 13.83
N SER A 736 -0.28 10.40 13.51
CA SER A 736 -0.20 9.88 12.14
C SER A 736 -1.56 9.53 11.53
N ALA A 737 -2.57 9.33 12.38
CA ALA A 737 -3.96 9.06 12.00
C ALA A 737 -4.85 10.31 12.19
N PRO A 738 -6.05 10.35 11.60
CA PRO A 738 -7.04 11.35 11.92
C PRO A 738 -7.39 11.33 13.40
N ASP A 739 -7.77 12.47 13.97
CA ASP A 739 -8.28 12.49 15.34
C ASP A 739 -9.65 11.80 15.40
N MET A 740 -9.91 11.05 16.47
CA MET A 740 -11.12 10.20 16.58
C MET A 740 -11.86 10.51 17.89
N LEU A 741 -12.54 11.67 17.96
CA LEU A 741 -13.15 12.18 19.20
C LEU A 741 -14.15 11.20 19.81
N PHE A 742 -15.11 10.74 19.02
CA PHE A 742 -16.05 9.68 19.41
C PHE A 742 -16.55 8.92 18.17
N ASP A 743 -16.97 7.67 18.40
CA ASP A 743 -17.55 6.80 17.38
C ASP A 743 -19.04 7.17 17.19
N TRP A 744 -19.42 7.57 15.98
CA TRP A 744 -20.79 7.90 15.60
C TRP A 744 -21.39 6.87 14.64
N SER A 745 -20.69 5.76 14.39
CA SER A 745 -21.05 4.80 13.36
C SER A 745 -22.43 4.17 13.61
N GLY A 746 -22.74 3.87 14.87
CA GLY A 746 -24.06 3.38 15.28
C GLY A 746 -25.19 4.34 14.97
N PHE A 747 -24.96 5.66 15.11
CA PHE A 747 -25.96 6.68 14.77
C PHE A 747 -26.23 6.71 13.26
N TRP A 748 -25.19 6.76 12.43
CA TRP A 748 -25.36 6.77 10.98
C TRP A 748 -25.95 5.47 10.44
N ALA A 749 -25.58 4.33 11.04
CA ALA A 749 -26.19 3.04 10.72
C ALA A 749 -27.68 3.01 11.09
N ALA A 750 -28.08 3.57 12.24
CA ALA A 750 -29.48 3.60 12.68
C ALA A 750 -30.38 4.41 11.74
N ILE A 751 -29.86 5.45 11.09
CA ILE A 751 -30.60 6.25 10.10
C ILE A 751 -30.50 5.70 8.67
N GLY A 752 -29.93 4.50 8.48
CA GLY A 752 -29.77 3.85 7.17
C GLY A 752 -28.57 4.31 6.34
N TRP A 753 -27.73 5.20 6.86
CA TRP A 753 -26.58 5.80 6.16
C TRP A 753 -25.26 5.07 6.46
N HIS A 754 -25.28 3.74 6.34
CA HIS A 754 -24.10 2.89 6.57
C HIS A 754 -22.91 3.27 5.68
N TRP A 755 -23.15 3.68 4.43
CA TRP A 755 -22.14 4.11 3.46
C TRP A 755 -21.27 5.27 3.97
N PHE A 756 -21.80 6.12 4.86
CA PHE A 756 -21.06 7.25 5.42
C PHE A 756 -19.89 6.79 6.31
N ASN A 757 -20.07 5.66 6.99
CA ASN A 757 -19.09 5.05 7.88
C ASN A 757 -17.99 4.30 7.14
N GLU A 758 -18.20 3.96 5.86
CA GLU A 758 -17.25 3.16 5.08
C GLU A 758 -15.95 3.93 4.84
N GLY A 759 -16.04 5.25 4.69
CA GLY A 759 -14.88 6.10 4.47
C GLY A 759 -14.28 6.00 3.06
N HIS A 760 -14.95 5.33 2.11
CA HIS A 760 -14.54 5.32 0.71
C HIS A 760 -15.24 6.42 -0.09
N GLY A 761 -14.48 7.15 -0.91
CA GLY A 761 -14.98 8.31 -1.65
C GLY A 761 -14.91 9.62 -0.88
N LEU A 762 -15.32 10.71 -1.55
CA LEU A 762 -15.10 12.08 -1.07
C LEU A 762 -15.98 12.45 0.13
N PHE A 763 -17.23 11.98 0.16
CA PHE A 763 -18.22 12.38 1.18
C PHE A 763 -18.43 11.37 2.30
N ALA A 764 -17.94 10.14 2.16
CA ALA A 764 -17.95 9.18 3.26
C ALA A 764 -16.83 9.56 4.24
N LEU A 765 -17.17 10.14 5.39
CA LEU A 765 -16.17 10.70 6.32
C LEU A 765 -15.50 9.65 7.22
N GLY A 766 -16.10 8.45 7.30
CA GLY A 766 -15.64 7.38 8.17
C GLY A 766 -16.44 7.28 9.48
N PRO A 767 -16.09 6.32 10.34
CA PRO A 767 -16.90 5.96 11.51
C PRO A 767 -16.71 6.88 12.73
N TYR A 768 -15.85 7.90 12.64
CA TYR A 768 -15.52 8.79 13.76
C TYR A 768 -15.78 10.26 13.44
N PHE A 769 -16.09 11.01 14.49
CA PHE A 769 -16.12 12.48 14.44
C PHE A 769 -14.73 13.08 14.73
N ASN A 770 -14.20 13.84 13.78
CA ASN A 770 -12.87 14.46 13.82
C ASN A 770 -13.02 15.98 14.05
N ILE A 771 -12.58 16.48 15.21
CA ILE A 771 -12.69 17.88 15.62
C ILE A 771 -11.55 18.76 15.10
N LEU A 772 -10.33 18.23 14.94
CA LEU A 772 -9.18 19.05 14.54
C LEU A 772 -9.33 19.64 13.13
N PRO A 773 -9.75 18.89 12.09
CA PRO A 773 -10.04 19.45 10.77
C PRO A 773 -11.08 20.58 10.81
N ILE A 774 -12.10 20.46 11.66
CA ILE A 774 -13.15 21.48 11.81
C ILE A 774 -12.55 22.77 12.39
N ILE A 775 -11.72 22.66 13.42
CA ILE A 775 -11.00 23.80 13.99
C ILE A 775 -10.07 24.43 12.95
N THR A 776 -9.32 23.62 12.19
CA THR A 776 -8.45 24.10 11.11
C THR A 776 -9.22 24.90 10.08
N VAL A 777 -10.36 24.38 9.60
CA VAL A 777 -11.19 25.05 8.59
C VAL A 777 -11.80 26.33 9.15
N ALA A 778 -12.29 26.31 10.38
CA ALA A 778 -12.80 27.49 11.06
C ALA A 778 -11.72 28.59 11.17
N LEU A 779 -10.50 28.21 11.56
CA LEU A 779 -9.36 29.11 11.62
C LEU A 779 -8.97 29.65 10.25
N PHE A 780 -8.98 28.81 9.20
CA PHE A 780 -8.71 29.29 7.84
C PHE A 780 -9.79 30.27 7.36
N ILE A 781 -11.07 29.99 7.61
CA ILE A 781 -12.17 30.89 7.22
C ILE A 781 -12.04 32.20 7.99
N TRP A 782 -11.71 32.15 9.29
CA TRP A 782 -11.47 33.34 10.10
C TRP A 782 -10.27 34.14 9.56
N GLN A 783 -9.14 33.47 9.32
CA GLN A 783 -7.94 34.08 8.75
C GLN A 783 -8.22 34.71 7.38
N GLN A 784 -8.96 34.01 6.50
CA GLN A 784 -9.37 34.51 5.19
C GLN A 784 -10.25 35.76 5.33
N LYS A 785 -11.27 35.73 6.19
CA LYS A 785 -12.15 36.89 6.44
C LYS A 785 -11.37 38.09 6.99
N MET A 786 -10.36 37.84 7.81
CA MET A 786 -9.52 38.90 8.38
C MET A 786 -8.51 39.48 7.37
N PHE A 787 -7.98 38.65 6.46
CA PHE A 787 -6.91 39.05 5.54
C PHE A 787 -7.43 39.49 4.16
N SER A 788 -8.68 39.19 3.81
CA SER A 788 -9.28 39.61 2.56
C SER A 788 -9.70 41.09 2.63
N PRO A 789 -9.34 41.93 1.64
CA PRO A 789 -9.87 43.29 1.53
C PRO A 789 -11.39 43.26 1.24
N PRO A 790 -12.14 44.32 1.57
CA PRO A 790 -13.55 44.41 1.18
C PRO A 790 -13.68 44.30 -0.35
N PRO A 791 -14.68 43.57 -0.87
CA PRO A 791 -14.79 43.33 -2.31
C PRO A 791 -15.00 44.64 -3.09
N ALA A 792 -14.29 44.77 -4.21
CA ALA A 792 -14.39 45.94 -5.07
C ALA A 792 -15.73 45.98 -5.85
N ASP A 793 -16.09 44.81 -6.39
CA ASP A 793 -17.21 44.59 -7.30
C ASP A 793 -18.02 43.35 -6.90
N GLU A 794 -19.19 43.17 -7.50
CA GLU A 794 -20.04 41.98 -7.35
C GLU A 794 -19.31 40.69 -7.79
N GLN A 795 -18.45 40.77 -8.81
CA GLN A 795 -17.54 39.68 -9.21
C GLN A 795 -16.49 39.35 -8.14
N ALA A 796 -15.94 40.36 -7.46
CA ALA A 796 -14.97 40.15 -6.38
C ALA A 796 -15.65 39.55 -5.14
N ALA A 797 -16.89 39.96 -4.85
CA ALA A 797 -17.70 39.36 -3.79
C ALA A 797 -18.04 37.89 -4.10
N MET A 798 -18.36 37.58 -5.36
CA MET A 798 -18.55 36.21 -5.82
C MET A 798 -17.26 35.39 -5.68
N GLN A 799 -16.10 35.92 -6.06
CA GLN A 799 -14.80 35.25 -5.85
C GLN A 799 -14.51 34.97 -4.37
N GLN A 800 -14.80 35.90 -3.46
CA GLN A 800 -14.63 35.68 -2.01
C GLN A 800 -15.57 34.61 -1.46
N LYS A 801 -16.83 34.58 -1.91
CA LYS A 801 -17.81 33.53 -1.55
C LYS A 801 -17.37 32.17 -2.09
N VAL A 802 -16.96 32.10 -3.35
CA VAL A 802 -16.41 30.88 -3.98
C VAL A 802 -15.17 30.39 -3.23
N MET A 803 -14.25 31.29 -2.85
CA MET A 803 -13.05 30.93 -2.09
C MET A 803 -13.39 30.41 -0.68
N THR A 804 -14.37 31.02 0.00
CA THR A 804 -14.85 30.53 1.31
C THR A 804 -15.52 29.16 1.19
N PHE A 805 -16.32 28.94 0.14
CA PHE A 805 -16.93 27.63 -0.14
C PHE A 805 -15.87 26.58 -0.48
N MET A 806 -14.90 26.92 -1.34
CA MET A 806 -13.77 26.05 -1.68
C MET A 806 -12.98 25.65 -0.44
N LEU A 807 -12.81 26.57 0.52
CA LEU A 807 -12.13 26.30 1.77
C LEU A 807 -12.94 25.38 2.70
N ALA A 808 -14.26 25.57 2.79
CA ALA A 808 -15.15 24.67 3.51
C ALA A 808 -15.17 23.27 2.88
N PHE A 809 -15.20 23.20 1.53
CA PHE A 809 -15.09 21.97 0.77
C PHE A 809 -13.73 21.29 0.95
N MET A 810 -12.64 22.05 1.01
CA MET A 810 -11.32 21.52 1.36
C MET A 810 -11.31 20.96 2.79
N GLY A 811 -12.17 21.45 3.68
CA GLY A 811 -12.43 20.84 4.98
C GLY A 811 -12.96 19.41 4.92
N VAL A 812 -13.82 19.10 3.94
CA VAL A 812 -14.29 17.73 3.68
C VAL A 812 -13.12 16.86 3.18
N LEU A 813 -12.30 17.40 2.27
CA LEU A 813 -11.11 16.70 1.77
C LEU A 813 -10.09 16.41 2.88
N PHE A 814 -9.90 17.34 3.81
CA PHE A 814 -8.92 17.24 4.90
C PHE A 814 -9.47 16.55 6.14
N TYR A 815 -10.72 16.10 6.12
CA TYR A 815 -11.33 15.44 7.27
C TYR A 815 -10.58 14.17 7.70
N LYS A 816 -10.03 13.43 6.72
CA LYS A 816 -9.32 12.16 6.91
C LYS A 816 -7.79 12.32 6.99
N VAL A 817 -7.31 13.54 7.14
CA VAL A 817 -5.87 13.82 7.21
C VAL A 817 -5.36 13.54 8.63
N ALA A 818 -4.08 13.18 8.73
CA ALA A 818 -3.38 12.99 10.00
C ALA A 818 -3.52 14.20 10.94
N SER A 819 -3.82 13.95 12.21
CA SER A 819 -4.01 14.98 13.24
C SER A 819 -2.77 15.86 13.43
N GLY A 820 -1.57 15.30 13.26
CA GLY A 820 -0.30 16.04 13.24
C GLY A 820 -0.28 17.18 12.21
N LEU A 821 -0.89 16.99 11.03
CA LEU A 821 -1.00 18.05 10.03
C LEU A 821 -2.01 19.11 10.44
N CYS A 822 -3.14 18.72 11.04
CA CYS A 822 -4.11 19.68 11.58
C CYS A 822 -3.48 20.55 12.67
N ILE A 823 -2.65 19.98 13.54
CA ILE A 823 -1.91 20.71 14.59
C ILE A 823 -0.96 21.72 13.97
N TYR A 824 -0.21 21.33 12.94
CA TYR A 824 0.62 22.25 12.16
C TYR A 824 -0.21 23.42 11.62
N PHE A 825 -1.36 23.15 11.00
CA PHE A 825 -2.21 24.20 10.46
C PHE A 825 -2.78 25.12 11.54
N ILE A 826 -3.22 24.57 12.66
CA ILE A 826 -3.72 25.35 13.80
C ILE A 826 -2.60 26.26 14.33
N ALA A 827 -1.43 25.72 14.62
CA ALA A 827 -0.27 26.51 15.09
C ALA A 827 0.13 27.58 14.07
N SER A 828 0.14 27.22 12.80
CA SER A 828 0.48 28.10 11.69
C SER A 828 -0.54 29.25 11.52
N SER A 829 -1.83 28.97 11.66
CA SER A 829 -2.88 30.00 11.56
C SER A 829 -2.89 30.91 12.78
N LEU A 830 -2.73 30.36 13.98
CA LEU A 830 -2.57 31.15 15.20
C LEU A 830 -1.34 32.07 15.12
N TRP A 831 -0.21 31.56 14.60
CA TRP A 831 0.95 32.39 14.30
C TRP A 831 0.61 33.52 13.32
N GLY A 832 -0.05 33.21 12.20
CA GLY A 832 -0.43 34.23 11.22
C GLY A 832 -1.33 35.33 11.80
N LEU A 833 -2.26 34.96 12.69
CA LEU A 833 -3.10 35.91 13.43
C LEU A 833 -2.26 36.79 14.37
N ALA A 834 -1.32 36.20 15.11
CA ALA A 834 -0.39 36.94 15.97
C ALA A 834 0.53 37.86 15.16
N GLU A 835 1.10 37.38 14.05
CA GLU A 835 1.93 38.15 13.14
C GLU A 835 1.19 39.38 12.60
N ARG A 836 -0.10 39.23 12.25
CA ARG A 836 -0.92 40.35 11.78
C ARG A 836 -1.09 41.43 12.83
N GLN A 837 -1.15 41.07 14.11
CA GLN A 837 -1.23 42.05 15.21
C GLN A 837 0.10 42.80 15.41
N LEU A 838 1.24 42.14 15.14
CA LEU A 838 2.57 42.73 15.26
C LEU A 838 2.93 43.67 14.09
N LEU A 839 2.27 43.55 12.94
CA LEU A 839 2.50 44.41 11.79
C LEU A 839 1.80 45.77 11.96
N PRO A 840 2.48 46.89 11.62
CA PRO A 840 1.90 48.23 11.77
C PRO A 840 0.62 48.38 10.94
N ARG A 841 -0.43 48.92 11.57
CA ARG A 841 -1.63 49.38 10.87
C ARG A 841 -1.26 50.67 10.12
N PHE A 842 -1.17 50.60 8.79
CA PHE A 842 -1.09 51.81 7.99
C PHE A 842 -2.41 52.56 8.09
N VAL A 843 -2.38 53.71 8.77
CA VAL A 843 -3.45 54.71 8.71
C VAL A 843 -3.44 55.27 7.29
N PRO A 844 -4.61 55.41 6.62
CA PRO A 844 -4.66 56.05 5.32
C PRO A 844 -4.02 57.43 5.45
N ALA A 845 -3.18 57.81 4.50
CA ALA A 845 -2.71 59.18 4.42
C ALA A 845 -3.96 60.06 4.29
N THR A 846 -4.30 60.75 5.38
CA THR A 846 -5.26 61.84 5.37
C THR A 846 -4.84 62.79 4.26
N GLU A 847 -5.82 63.24 3.48
CA GLU A 847 -5.66 64.22 2.41
C GLU A 847 -4.66 65.31 2.81
N GLU A 848 -3.48 65.34 2.19
CA GLU A 848 -2.83 66.58 1.79
C GLU A 848 -1.57 66.37 0.95
N LYS A 849 -1.48 67.24 -0.07
CA LYS A 849 -0.36 67.60 -0.94
C LYS A 849 -0.03 66.63 -2.07
N THR A 850 -0.64 66.95 -3.21
CA THR A 850 -0.04 66.83 -4.55
C THR A 850 1.49 66.87 -4.48
N PRO A 851 2.20 65.81 -4.92
CA PRO A 851 3.64 65.85 -4.98
C PRO A 851 4.05 66.81 -6.10
N LYS A 852 4.92 67.77 -5.75
CA LYS A 852 5.71 68.57 -6.70
C LYS A 852 6.38 67.63 -7.74
N PRO A 853 6.54 68.07 -8.99
CA PRO A 853 7.11 67.24 -10.05
C PRO A 853 8.52 66.77 -9.69
N GLU A 854 8.76 65.46 -9.75
CA GLU A 854 10.08 64.82 -9.65
C GLU A 854 10.90 65.12 -10.91
N SER A 855 11.44 66.34 -11.04
CA SER A 855 12.39 66.68 -12.11
C SER A 855 13.86 66.39 -11.78
N GLU A 856 14.15 65.82 -10.60
CA GLU A 856 15.54 65.57 -10.14
C GLU A 856 15.95 64.09 -10.06
N LYS A 857 15.01 63.14 -10.01
CA LYS A 857 15.37 61.70 -10.02
C LYS A 857 15.54 61.15 -11.43
N GLU A 858 14.71 61.58 -12.39
CA GLU A 858 14.86 61.18 -13.80
C GLU A 858 16.22 61.58 -14.38
N LYS A 859 16.74 62.78 -14.07
CA LYS A 859 18.06 63.25 -14.55
C LYS A 859 19.26 62.42 -14.06
N LYS A 860 19.18 61.77 -12.89
CA LYS A 860 20.27 60.91 -12.40
C LYS A 860 20.25 59.51 -13.03
N THR A 861 19.07 58.96 -13.30
CA THR A 861 18.90 57.69 -14.01
C THR A 861 19.15 57.80 -15.50
N GLU A 862 18.76 58.90 -16.15
CA GLU A 862 19.10 59.19 -17.55
C GLU A 862 20.61 59.35 -17.73
N GLY A 863 21.28 60.14 -16.88
CA GLY A 863 22.74 60.30 -16.95
C GLY A 863 23.54 59.03 -16.66
N TRP A 864 22.99 58.07 -15.90
CA TRP A 864 23.62 56.76 -15.69
C TRP A 864 23.42 55.82 -16.89
N LEU A 865 22.22 55.80 -17.49
CA LEU A 865 21.90 55.01 -18.68
C LEU A 865 22.67 55.50 -19.91
N GLU A 866 22.87 56.82 -20.04
CA GLU A 866 23.63 57.44 -21.14
C GLU A 866 25.15 57.17 -21.01
N ARG A 867 25.67 57.14 -19.78
CA ARG A 867 27.04 56.67 -19.48
C ARG A 867 27.25 55.17 -19.73
N LEU A 868 26.20 54.36 -19.57
CA LEU A 868 26.24 52.93 -19.86
C LEU A 868 26.18 52.65 -21.36
N ARG A 869 25.34 53.38 -22.11
CA ARG A 869 25.27 53.31 -23.57
C ARG A 869 26.58 53.74 -24.22
N SER A 870 27.16 54.87 -23.83
CA SER A 870 28.47 55.33 -24.32
C SER A 870 29.61 54.36 -23.97
N ARG A 871 29.56 53.66 -22.82
CA ARG A 871 30.52 52.59 -22.48
C ARG A 871 30.35 51.34 -23.34
N LEU A 872 29.13 50.96 -23.69
CA LEU A 872 28.84 49.83 -24.56
C LEU A 872 29.19 50.13 -26.03
N GLU A 873 28.97 51.36 -26.49
CA GLU A 873 29.39 51.85 -27.80
C GLU A 873 30.92 51.96 -27.89
N ALA A 874 31.60 52.46 -26.85
CA ALA A 874 33.07 52.46 -26.80
C ALA A 874 33.66 51.03 -26.76
N MET A 875 32.99 50.07 -26.12
CA MET A 875 33.39 48.66 -26.18
C MET A 875 33.15 48.05 -27.56
N ALA A 876 32.04 48.40 -28.22
CA ALA A 876 31.74 47.95 -29.58
C ALA A 876 32.70 48.54 -30.63
N GLU A 877 33.09 49.81 -30.49
CA GLU A 877 34.09 50.46 -31.35
C GLU A 877 35.51 49.93 -31.10
N SER A 878 35.85 49.58 -29.86
CA SER A 878 37.16 48.97 -29.52
C SER A 878 37.32 47.53 -30.05
N SER A 879 36.20 46.83 -30.30
CA SER A 879 36.20 45.49 -30.93
C SER A 879 36.15 45.52 -32.46
N GLY A 880 36.08 46.71 -33.08
CA GLY A 880 35.98 46.90 -34.53
C GLY A 880 37.27 47.30 -35.25
N ARG A 881 38.40 47.52 -34.56
CA ARG A 881 39.68 47.94 -35.17
C ARG A 881 40.86 47.10 -34.71
N ASN A 882 41.02 45.92 -35.33
CA ASN A 882 42.32 45.37 -35.76
C ASN A 882 42.12 43.98 -36.43
N ARG A 883 41.86 43.99 -37.74
CA ARG A 883 42.15 42.85 -38.63
C ARG A 883 43.18 43.33 -39.67
N PRO A 884 44.38 42.72 -39.77
CA PRO A 884 45.34 43.08 -40.81
C PRO A 884 44.96 42.46 -42.17
N PRO A 885 45.46 43.00 -43.30
CA PRO A 885 45.01 42.65 -44.63
C PRO A 885 45.72 41.41 -45.20
N ARG A 886 45.03 40.69 -46.09
CA ARG A 886 45.60 39.64 -46.95
C ARG A 886 46.60 40.24 -47.95
N ARG A 887 47.79 39.66 -48.05
CA ARG A 887 48.67 39.74 -49.22
C ARG A 887 48.80 38.37 -49.88
N SER A 888 48.71 38.39 -51.20
CA SER A 888 48.81 37.30 -52.15
C SER A 888 50.26 36.95 -52.48
N SER A 889 50.41 35.74 -53.06
CA SER A 889 51.51 35.19 -53.87
C SER A 889 52.80 34.75 -53.19
N GLU A 890 52.93 33.43 -53.04
CA GLU A 890 54.04 32.72 -53.67
C GLU A 890 53.61 31.31 -54.11
N ARG A 891 53.59 31.15 -55.42
CA ARG A 891 53.40 29.89 -56.16
C ARG A 891 54.82 29.48 -56.54
N GLN A 892 55.41 28.46 -55.90
CA GLN A 892 56.48 27.68 -56.49
C GLN A 892 56.73 26.41 -55.68
N GLN A 893 56.53 25.28 -56.37
CA GLN A 893 57.35 24.06 -56.28
C GLN A 893 57.51 23.43 -54.87
N THR A 894 56.99 22.26 -54.55
CA THR A 894 57.10 21.04 -55.35
C THR A 894 56.22 19.95 -54.71
N LYS A 895 55.42 19.30 -55.54
CA LYS A 895 55.10 17.88 -55.33
C LYS A 895 56.42 17.12 -55.55
N SER A 896 57.03 16.64 -54.48
CA SER A 896 57.93 15.50 -54.57
C SER A 896 57.76 14.65 -53.33
N LEU A 897 57.04 13.56 -53.54
CA LEU A 897 57.51 12.22 -53.23
C LEU A 897 58.12 11.99 -51.83
N ALA A 898 57.43 11.08 -51.18
CA ALA A 898 58.01 9.84 -50.70
C ALA A 898 58.52 9.83 -49.26
N SER A 899 57.74 9.07 -48.51
CA SER A 899 58.23 7.92 -47.74
C SER A 899 58.70 8.19 -46.31
N ARG A 900 58.33 7.20 -45.47
CA ARG A 900 59.12 6.72 -44.34
C ARG A 900 59.17 7.63 -43.11
N VAL A 901 58.39 7.30 -42.07
CA VAL A 901 58.79 6.35 -41.00
C VAL A 901 57.83 6.43 -39.81
N ARG A 902 57.05 5.34 -39.68
CA ARG A 902 56.67 4.57 -38.48
C ARG A 902 57.37 4.89 -37.13
N LYS A 903 56.62 4.64 -36.05
CA LYS A 903 57.02 4.31 -34.64
C LYS A 903 57.23 5.54 -33.72
N ARG A 904 56.79 5.55 -32.46
CA ARG A 904 56.39 4.48 -31.53
C ARG A 904 55.76 5.11 -30.26
N SER A 905 54.70 4.51 -29.72
CA SER A 905 54.40 4.43 -28.27
C SER A 905 55.46 3.54 -27.56
N PRO A 906 55.37 3.12 -26.28
CA PRO A 906 54.39 3.43 -25.21
C PRO A 906 55.00 3.61 -23.79
N LYS A 907 54.21 4.12 -22.84
CA LYS A 907 53.60 3.33 -21.73
C LYS A 907 52.58 4.18 -21.00
#